data_AF-A0A838HR43-F1
#
_entry.id   AF-A0A838HR43-F1
#
_cell.length_a   1.000
_cell.length_b   1.000
_cell.length_c   1.000
_cell.angle_alpha   90.00
_cell.angle_beta   90.00
_cell.angle_gamma   90.00
#
_symmetry.space_group_name_H-M   'P 1'
#
loop_
_entity.id
_entity.type
_entity.pdbx_description
1 polymer ?
#
loop_
_entity_poly.entity_id
_entity_poly.type
_entity_poly.pdbx_seq_one_letter_code
_entity_poly.pdbx_strand_id
1 'polypeptide(L)'
;ILSKLLADNKDGNLTDKQVEFAQTILSSGTDLLNLINDVLDLSKVEAGKMEIDAIDVRLSEIRDFVDRSFGPVAEQKGLKLAIEIAPELPAVVHTDGQRMQQVLKNLLSNAFKFTSRGGVTLRIERPAPGTRFGHPALNAAPNVVAFAVQDTGIGIAGEKQKLIFEAFQQEDGTTSRKFGGTGLGLSISREIAHLLGGEIQVQSQQGEGSTFALFLPESYAGRDQERRDPNQPTRRVAQKRFTGPDRRNPYRSTRRDVAGPGGSAAPAVHRSPERAQPASYVPPVRSATPLPNPLKDDRDAIELGDRTVLVIENDENFARTLLEMARQKDFRGIVALDGETGLEMVHHYGPDAVTLDIDLPGIDGWEVLERLKGHPETRHIPVHIVSGVDTRQRGLTSGAISYLEKPVSKEAIDDAFDRIGDFLAQGVKRLLVVEDDQAQRQSIVELVGHDDVEITAVATAEEALRELESKQYDCMVLDLGLADMNGFNLLETVKENEVWRDLPIIVYTGKDLSPADDTKLRRYAETIIIKDASSPERLLDETALFLHRVEAELPEQKRRMLEQLHNSDDVFRGKQVLIVDDDVRNIFSLTSVLEERGMTVRFAENGRDGIEALQQHPDTDMVLMDVMMPEMDGYETMRAIREIPEFKSLPIISLTAKAMKGDREKSIAAGASDYITKPVDTDQLLSLMRVWLYR
;
A
#
# COMPACT_ATOMS: atom_id res chain seq x y z
N ILE A 1 1.85 -1.23 -12.04
CA ILE A 1 2.07 -2.42 -12.90
C ILE A 1 0.75 -2.95 -13.42
N LEU A 2 -0.22 -3.24 -12.56
CA LEU A 2 -1.57 -3.67 -12.95
C LEU A 2 -2.26 -2.69 -13.92
N SER A 3 -2.17 -1.37 -13.65
CA SER A 3 -2.67 -0.31 -14.55
C SER A 3 -2.02 -0.31 -15.94
N LYS A 4 -0.77 -0.78 -16.06
CA LYS A 4 -0.09 -0.94 -17.36
C LYS A 4 -0.60 -2.15 -18.12
N LEU A 5 -0.84 -3.26 -17.43
CA LEU A 5 -1.40 -4.47 -18.04
C LEU A 5 -2.83 -4.24 -18.58
N LEU A 6 -3.63 -3.48 -17.84
CA LEU A 6 -4.96 -3.06 -18.27
C LEU A 6 -4.90 -2.04 -19.42
N ALA A 7 -3.96 -1.10 -19.40
CA ALA A 7 -3.74 -0.15 -20.49
C ALA A 7 -3.24 -0.83 -21.79
N ASP A 8 -2.51 -1.94 -21.67
CA ASP A 8 -2.03 -2.72 -22.82
C ASP A 8 -3.14 -3.58 -23.45
N ASN A 9 -4.23 -3.86 -22.72
CA ASN A 9 -5.44 -4.60 -23.15
C ASN A 9 -5.17 -5.81 -24.07
N LYS A 10 -4.21 -6.66 -23.69
CA LYS A 10 -3.72 -7.75 -24.57
C LYS A 10 -4.79 -8.78 -24.95
N ASP A 11 -5.77 -8.99 -24.07
CA ASP A 11 -6.85 -9.96 -24.26
C ASP A 11 -8.06 -9.34 -24.99
N GLY A 12 -8.05 -8.04 -25.27
CA GLY A 12 -9.14 -7.33 -25.97
C GLY A 12 -10.47 -7.32 -25.22
N ASN A 13 -10.44 -7.54 -23.91
CA ASN A 13 -11.61 -7.66 -23.04
C ASN A 13 -12.05 -6.32 -22.41
N LEU A 14 -11.24 -5.27 -22.56
CA LEU A 14 -11.57 -3.91 -22.12
C LEU A 14 -12.07 -3.06 -23.30
N THR A 15 -13.08 -2.25 -23.02
CA THR A 15 -13.57 -1.20 -23.94
C THR A 15 -12.53 -0.08 -24.09
N ASP A 16 -12.58 0.69 -25.19
CA ASP A 16 -11.65 1.81 -25.43
C ASP A 16 -11.62 2.81 -24.27
N LYS A 17 -12.77 3.06 -23.63
CA LYS A 17 -12.85 3.91 -22.42
C LYS A 17 -12.14 3.31 -21.21
N GLN A 18 -12.23 2.00 -20.99
CA GLN A 18 -11.55 1.32 -19.89
C GLN A 18 -10.02 1.30 -20.09
N VAL A 19 -9.57 1.20 -21.34
CA VAL A 19 -8.15 1.35 -21.69
C VAL A 19 -7.66 2.77 -21.39
N GLU A 20 -8.44 3.79 -21.75
CA GLU A 20 -8.14 5.19 -21.45
C GLU A 20 -8.09 5.45 -19.92
N PHE A 21 -8.97 4.82 -19.14
CA PHE A 21 -8.93 4.88 -17.67
C PHE A 21 -7.66 4.23 -17.10
N ALA A 22 -7.28 3.05 -17.58
CA ALA A 22 -6.06 2.39 -17.16
C ALA A 22 -4.81 3.21 -17.51
N GLN A 23 -4.78 3.85 -18.68
CA GLN A 23 -3.72 4.79 -19.07
C GLN A 23 -3.67 6.03 -18.17
N THR A 24 -4.83 6.57 -17.78
CA THR A 24 -4.92 7.72 -16.88
C THR A 24 -4.46 7.37 -15.46
N ILE A 25 -4.82 6.19 -14.94
CA ILE A 25 -4.34 5.68 -13.64
C ILE A 25 -2.83 5.45 -13.68
N LEU A 26 -2.32 4.85 -14.77
CA LEU A 26 -0.88 4.65 -14.95
C LEU A 26 -0.13 5.98 -14.99
N SER A 27 -0.62 6.97 -15.74
CA SER A 27 -0.02 8.30 -15.81
C SER A 27 -0.01 8.97 -14.44
N SER A 28 -1.15 9.01 -13.75
CA SER A 28 -1.29 9.67 -12.45
C SER A 28 -0.44 9.03 -11.35
N GLY A 29 -0.40 7.70 -11.30
CA GLY A 29 0.46 6.97 -10.36
C GLY A 29 1.95 7.17 -10.65
N THR A 30 2.33 7.22 -11.92
CA THR A 30 3.71 7.52 -12.34
C THR A 30 4.08 8.95 -11.99
N ASP A 31 3.18 9.92 -12.21
CA ASP A 31 3.39 11.33 -11.87
C ASP A 31 3.54 11.55 -10.35
N LEU A 32 2.75 10.85 -9.53
CA LEU A 32 2.85 10.92 -8.07
C LEU A 32 4.15 10.30 -7.55
N LEU A 33 4.54 9.12 -8.07
CA LEU A 33 5.81 8.50 -7.69
C LEU A 33 7.01 9.36 -8.10
N ASN A 34 6.95 9.96 -9.30
CA ASN A 34 7.97 10.92 -9.73
C ASN A 34 8.01 12.13 -8.80
N LEU A 35 6.85 12.68 -8.40
CA LEU A 35 6.78 13.79 -7.45
C LEU A 35 7.38 13.44 -6.08
N ILE A 36 7.06 12.26 -5.54
CA ILE A 36 7.63 11.79 -4.26
C ILE A 36 9.15 11.67 -4.38
N ASN A 37 9.63 11.02 -5.43
CA ASN A 37 11.07 10.87 -5.68
C ASN A 37 11.76 12.22 -5.88
N ASP A 38 11.11 13.16 -6.58
CA ASP A 38 11.58 14.52 -6.81
C ASP A 38 11.72 15.31 -5.49
N VAL A 39 10.73 15.21 -4.59
CA VAL A 39 10.78 15.85 -3.26
C VAL A 39 11.84 15.20 -2.36
N LEU A 40 12.00 13.88 -2.42
CA LEU A 40 13.03 13.15 -1.68
C LEU A 40 14.43 13.49 -2.19
N ASP A 41 14.62 13.58 -3.51
CA ASP A 41 15.88 14.01 -4.11
C ASP A 41 16.19 15.45 -3.70
N LEU A 42 15.24 16.39 -3.80
CA LEU A 42 15.41 17.77 -3.33
C LEU A 42 15.82 17.83 -1.85
N SER A 43 15.13 17.09 -0.99
CA SER A 43 15.43 17.04 0.45
C SER A 43 16.82 16.47 0.74
N LYS A 44 17.27 15.46 -0.03
CA LYS A 44 18.63 14.90 0.09
C LYS A 44 19.69 15.89 -0.39
N VAL A 45 19.39 16.67 -1.43
CA VAL A 45 20.29 17.68 -1.96
C VAL A 45 20.46 18.84 -0.96
N GLU A 46 19.35 19.42 -0.47
CA GLU A 46 19.36 20.52 0.50
C GLU A 46 20.04 20.13 1.82
N ALA A 47 19.86 18.88 2.26
CA ALA A 47 20.54 18.34 3.44
C ALA A 47 22.03 18.02 3.20
N GLY A 48 22.54 18.18 1.96
CA GLY A 48 23.91 17.87 1.56
C GLY A 48 24.25 16.37 1.58
N LYS A 49 23.24 15.49 1.72
CA LYS A 49 23.36 14.03 1.87
C LYS A 49 23.38 13.27 0.55
N MET A 50 23.25 13.97 -0.57
CA MET A 50 23.32 13.36 -1.90
C MET A 50 24.78 13.12 -2.28
N GLU A 51 25.16 11.84 -2.42
CA GLU A 51 26.47 11.42 -2.91
C GLU A 51 26.49 11.43 -4.45
N ILE A 52 27.60 11.91 -5.03
CA ILE A 52 27.83 11.95 -6.47
C ILE A 52 28.78 10.81 -6.84
N ASP A 53 28.32 9.92 -7.72
CA ASP A 53 29.12 8.80 -8.22
C ASP A 53 29.67 9.14 -9.61
N ALA A 54 30.83 9.82 -9.65
CA ALA A 54 31.44 10.23 -10.89
C ALA A 54 32.17 9.05 -11.57
N ILE A 55 31.68 8.69 -12.75
CA ILE A 55 32.20 7.59 -13.58
C ILE A 55 32.46 8.07 -15.02
N ASP A 56 33.15 7.25 -15.79
CA ASP A 56 33.37 7.49 -17.21
C ASP A 56 32.12 7.15 -18.02
N VAL A 57 31.42 8.19 -18.52
CA VAL A 57 30.18 8.09 -19.28
C VAL A 57 30.46 8.30 -20.77
N ARG A 58 30.04 7.36 -21.63
CA ARG A 58 30.19 7.50 -23.08
C ARG A 58 29.10 8.37 -23.67
N LEU A 59 29.47 9.34 -24.52
CA LEU A 59 28.48 10.21 -25.19
C LEU A 59 27.52 9.43 -26.11
N SER A 60 27.98 8.31 -26.67
CA SER A 60 27.12 7.39 -27.43
C SER A 60 26.01 6.79 -26.59
N GLU A 61 26.27 6.48 -25.31
CA GLU A 61 25.25 5.91 -24.40
C GLU A 61 24.16 6.93 -24.08
N ILE A 62 24.50 8.23 -24.06
CA ILE A 62 23.53 9.32 -23.91
C ILE A 62 22.63 9.44 -25.14
N ARG A 63 23.22 9.35 -26.34
CA ARG A 63 22.42 9.28 -27.58
C ARG A 63 21.45 8.10 -27.56
N ASP A 64 21.94 6.91 -27.23
CA ASP A 64 21.11 5.69 -27.19
C ASP A 64 20.01 5.78 -26.12
N PHE A 65 20.29 6.43 -24.99
CA PHE A 65 19.31 6.69 -23.94
C PHE A 65 18.18 7.61 -24.44
N VAL A 66 18.54 8.73 -25.08
CA VAL A 66 17.57 9.71 -25.58
C VAL A 66 16.73 9.12 -26.72
N ASP A 67 17.37 8.41 -27.65
CA ASP A 67 16.68 7.77 -28.77
C ASP A 67 15.67 6.73 -28.28
N ARG A 68 16.06 5.87 -27.35
CA ARG A 68 15.14 4.87 -26.75
C ARG A 68 14.02 5.49 -25.92
N SER A 69 14.28 6.59 -25.23
CA SER A 69 13.31 7.20 -24.30
C SER A 69 12.32 8.12 -25.01
N PHE A 70 12.75 8.83 -26.07
CA PHE A 70 11.98 9.89 -26.71
C PHE A 70 11.70 9.67 -28.19
N GLY A 71 12.35 8.70 -28.85
CA GLY A 71 12.03 8.30 -30.23
C GLY A 71 10.55 7.92 -30.40
N PRO A 72 10.00 6.99 -29.59
CA PRO A 72 8.58 6.64 -29.65
C PRO A 72 7.64 7.81 -29.37
N VAL A 73 8.03 8.72 -28.45
CA VAL A 73 7.25 9.91 -28.11
C VAL A 73 7.21 10.89 -29.28
N ALA A 74 8.33 11.06 -29.98
CA ALA A 74 8.42 11.90 -31.17
C ALA A 74 7.54 11.35 -32.30
N GLU A 75 7.58 10.04 -32.55
CA GLU A 75 6.73 9.37 -33.54
C GLU A 75 5.23 9.53 -33.21
N GLN A 76 4.85 9.26 -31.96
CA GLN A 76 3.46 9.38 -31.50
C GLN A 76 2.92 10.81 -31.67
N LYS A 77 3.75 11.82 -31.43
CA LYS A 77 3.38 13.24 -31.57
C LYS A 77 3.59 13.80 -32.99
N GLY A 78 4.14 13.03 -33.92
CA GLY A 78 4.47 13.50 -35.27
C GLY A 78 5.54 14.60 -35.29
N LEU A 79 6.45 14.61 -34.32
CA LEU A 79 7.56 15.57 -34.19
C LEU A 79 8.87 14.95 -34.65
N LYS A 80 9.80 15.77 -35.16
CA LYS A 80 11.16 15.32 -35.46
C LYS A 80 12.01 15.30 -34.19
N LEU A 81 12.74 14.20 -33.95
CA LEU A 81 13.81 14.13 -32.97
C LEU A 81 15.16 14.07 -33.70
N ALA A 82 16.08 14.96 -33.34
CA ALA A 82 17.46 14.94 -33.82
C ALA A 82 18.43 14.92 -32.63
N ILE A 83 19.49 14.11 -32.74
CA ILE A 83 20.56 14.04 -31.74
C ILE A 83 21.88 14.24 -32.45
N GLU A 84 22.55 15.35 -32.14
CA GLU A 84 23.77 15.81 -32.79
C GLU A 84 24.90 15.84 -31.75
N ILE A 85 25.98 15.12 -32.01
CA ILE A 85 27.19 15.12 -31.18
C ILE A 85 28.31 15.71 -32.01
N ALA A 86 28.92 16.78 -31.51
CA ALA A 86 30.00 17.47 -32.20
C ALA A 86 31.29 16.62 -32.22
N PRO A 87 31.98 16.49 -33.36
CA PRO A 87 33.10 15.56 -33.53
C PRO A 87 34.35 15.93 -32.71
N GLU A 88 34.45 17.16 -32.23
CA GLU A 88 35.55 17.66 -31.40
C GLU A 88 35.45 17.27 -29.90
N LEU A 89 34.34 16.64 -29.50
CA LEU A 89 34.16 16.18 -28.13
C LEU A 89 34.89 14.86 -27.86
N PRO A 90 35.32 14.62 -26.61
CA PRO A 90 35.83 13.31 -26.24
C PRO A 90 34.71 12.27 -26.32
N ALA A 91 35.08 11.00 -26.55
CA ALA A 91 34.11 9.90 -26.54
C ALA A 91 33.48 9.66 -25.16
N VAL A 92 34.16 10.11 -24.10
CA VAL A 92 33.83 9.88 -22.69
C VAL A 92 33.91 11.21 -21.93
N VAL A 93 32.97 11.42 -21.01
CA VAL A 93 32.98 12.49 -20.00
C VAL A 93 32.98 11.86 -18.60
N HIS A 94 33.69 12.45 -17.65
CA HIS A 94 33.76 11.92 -16.28
C HIS A 94 32.75 12.64 -15.38
N THR A 95 31.61 12.02 -15.11
CA THR A 95 30.48 12.62 -14.38
C THR A 95 29.55 11.55 -13.82
N ASP A 96 28.55 11.93 -13.05
CA ASP A 96 27.47 11.02 -12.65
C ASP A 96 26.45 10.89 -13.78
N GLY A 97 26.49 9.74 -14.45
CA GLY A 97 25.65 9.44 -15.61
C GLY A 97 24.16 9.41 -15.27
N GLN A 98 23.79 8.89 -14.10
CA GLN A 98 22.39 8.76 -13.70
C GLN A 98 21.77 10.14 -13.46
N ARG A 99 22.50 11.02 -12.75
CA ARG A 99 22.04 12.38 -12.45
C ARG A 99 22.02 13.28 -13.68
N MET A 100 23.01 13.15 -14.55
CA MET A 100 22.99 13.82 -15.86
C MET A 100 21.78 13.38 -16.70
N GLN A 101 21.50 12.07 -16.78
CA GLN A 101 20.33 11.55 -17.50
C GLN A 101 19.00 12.04 -16.91
N GLN A 102 18.91 12.19 -15.58
CA GLN A 102 17.74 12.75 -14.91
C GLN A 102 17.44 14.18 -15.36
N VAL A 103 18.47 15.04 -15.42
CA VAL A 103 18.34 16.41 -15.94
C VAL A 103 17.91 16.40 -17.41
N LEU A 104 18.60 15.62 -18.25
CA LEU A 104 18.29 15.55 -19.68
C LEU A 104 16.87 15.04 -19.96
N LYS A 105 16.41 14.02 -19.23
CA LYS A 105 15.05 13.49 -19.33
C LYS A 105 14.02 14.57 -19.03
N ASN A 106 14.25 15.37 -17.99
CA ASN A 106 13.34 16.45 -17.63
C ASN A 106 13.31 17.57 -18.69
N LEU A 107 14.47 18.01 -19.19
CA LEU A 107 14.55 19.02 -20.26
C LEU A 107 13.86 18.54 -21.55
N LEU A 108 14.12 17.29 -21.97
CA LEU A 108 13.50 16.70 -23.16
C LEU A 108 12.00 16.50 -23.00
N SER A 109 11.54 16.03 -21.83
CA SER A 109 10.11 15.89 -21.54
C SER A 109 9.38 17.22 -21.69
N ASN A 110 9.96 18.30 -21.16
CA ASN A 110 9.39 19.65 -21.32
C ASN A 110 9.38 20.09 -22.79
N ALA A 111 10.47 19.90 -23.53
CA ALA A 111 10.53 20.22 -24.96
C ALA A 111 9.42 19.51 -25.76
N PHE A 112 9.21 18.21 -25.55
CA PHE A 112 8.14 17.44 -26.20
C PHE A 112 6.75 17.81 -25.71
N LYS A 113 6.61 18.26 -24.47
CA LYS A 113 5.34 18.68 -23.88
C LYS A 113 4.84 19.99 -24.47
N PHE A 114 5.73 20.96 -24.70
CA PHE A 114 5.40 22.31 -25.15
C PHE A 114 5.57 22.54 -26.67
N THR A 115 6.03 21.53 -27.40
CA THR A 115 6.09 21.54 -28.87
C THR A 115 4.90 20.80 -29.46
N SER A 116 4.13 21.49 -30.30
CA SER A 116 2.98 20.90 -31.01
C SER A 116 3.26 20.62 -32.49
N ARG A 117 4.21 21.36 -33.10
CA ARG A 117 4.65 21.19 -34.50
C ARG A 117 6.15 21.47 -34.59
N GLY A 118 6.83 20.82 -35.54
CA GLY A 118 8.27 20.98 -35.77
C GLY A 118 9.08 19.84 -35.16
N GLY A 119 9.98 20.13 -34.22
CA GLY A 119 10.84 19.11 -33.65
C GLY A 119 11.63 19.55 -32.42
N VAL A 120 12.29 18.56 -31.82
CA VAL A 120 13.18 18.70 -30.67
C VAL A 120 14.57 18.19 -31.09
N THR A 121 15.61 18.97 -30.81
CA THR A 121 17.00 18.62 -31.12
C THR A 121 17.82 18.63 -29.84
N LEU A 122 18.54 17.54 -29.56
CA LEU A 122 19.60 17.52 -28.56
C LEU A 122 20.95 17.72 -29.25
N ARG A 123 21.63 18.81 -28.91
CA ARG A 123 23.01 19.08 -29.33
C ARG A 123 23.97 18.87 -28.18
N ILE A 124 24.99 18.06 -28.40
CA ILE A 124 26.10 17.87 -27.47
C ILE A 124 27.35 18.47 -28.13
N GLU A 125 27.80 19.62 -27.63
CA GLU A 125 28.85 20.42 -28.27
C GLU A 125 29.68 21.23 -27.27
N ARG A 126 30.72 21.91 -27.76
CA ARG A 126 31.45 22.91 -26.96
C ARG A 126 30.59 24.17 -26.80
N PRO A 127 30.61 24.83 -25.63
CA PRO A 127 29.93 26.10 -25.45
C PRO A 127 30.40 27.14 -26.47
N ALA A 128 29.49 28.02 -26.90
CA ALA A 128 29.82 29.08 -27.83
C ALA A 128 30.95 29.99 -27.28
N PRO A 129 31.86 30.50 -28.13
CA PRO A 129 32.91 31.42 -27.70
C PRO A 129 32.33 32.63 -26.95
N GLY A 130 32.81 32.88 -25.73
CA GLY A 130 32.33 33.99 -24.89
C GLY A 130 31.12 33.68 -24.01
N THR A 131 30.67 32.41 -23.97
CA THR A 131 29.69 31.95 -22.96
C THR A 131 30.22 32.26 -21.55
N ARG A 132 29.42 32.92 -20.73
CA ARG A 132 29.76 33.24 -19.34
C ARG A 132 29.06 32.26 -18.42
N PHE A 133 29.80 31.70 -17.48
CA PHE A 133 29.26 30.79 -16.47
C PHE A 133 29.17 31.49 -15.11
N GLY A 134 28.06 31.28 -14.41
CA GLY A 134 27.90 31.70 -13.02
C GLY A 134 28.64 30.76 -12.06
N HIS A 135 28.72 29.48 -12.40
CA HIS A 135 29.32 28.44 -11.58
C HIS A 135 30.86 28.54 -11.53
N PRO A 136 31.50 28.63 -10.34
CA PRO A 136 32.95 28.70 -10.22
C PRO A 136 33.68 27.51 -10.85
N ALA A 137 33.15 26.29 -10.66
CA ALA A 137 33.75 25.08 -11.23
C ALA A 137 33.79 25.07 -12.77
N LEU A 138 32.79 25.65 -13.46
CA LEU A 138 32.81 25.77 -14.93
C LEU A 138 33.86 26.76 -15.41
N ASN A 139 34.07 27.86 -14.69
CA ASN A 139 35.10 28.85 -15.01
C ASN A 139 36.51 28.32 -14.74
N ALA A 140 36.66 27.41 -13.78
CA ALA A 140 37.94 26.76 -13.44
C ALA A 140 38.20 25.49 -14.28
N ALA A 141 37.18 24.94 -14.94
CA ALA A 141 37.30 23.73 -15.73
C ALA A 141 38.13 23.99 -17.01
N PRO A 142 39.05 23.07 -17.38
CA PRO A 142 39.82 23.21 -18.61
C PRO A 142 38.92 23.09 -19.85
N ASN A 143 37.87 22.29 -19.75
CA ASN A 143 36.96 21.94 -20.81
C ASN A 143 35.54 21.84 -20.25
N VAL A 144 34.57 22.40 -20.98
CA VAL A 144 33.14 22.32 -20.67
C VAL A 144 32.42 21.66 -21.85
N VAL A 145 31.36 20.92 -21.54
CA VAL A 145 30.46 20.29 -22.52
C VAL A 145 29.05 20.85 -22.31
N ALA A 146 28.42 21.26 -23.40
CA ALA A 146 27.04 21.73 -23.42
C ALA A 146 26.11 20.63 -23.94
N PHE A 147 25.05 20.35 -23.21
CA PHE A 147 23.94 19.51 -23.63
C PHE A 147 22.72 20.41 -23.84
N ALA A 148 22.51 20.87 -25.06
CA ALA A 148 21.49 21.83 -25.43
C ALA A 148 20.27 21.12 -26.03
N VAL A 149 19.14 21.19 -25.32
CA VAL A 149 17.83 20.74 -25.79
C VAL A 149 17.11 21.93 -26.41
N GLN A 150 16.96 21.91 -27.72
CA GLN A 150 16.27 22.92 -28.51
C GLN A 150 14.91 22.41 -28.97
N ASP A 151 13.87 23.22 -28.79
CA ASP A 151 12.51 22.95 -29.22
C ASP A 151 11.97 24.09 -30.09
N THR A 152 11.02 23.76 -30.98
CA THR A 152 10.31 24.74 -31.83
C THR A 152 8.91 25.04 -31.30
N GLY A 153 8.73 24.96 -29.98
CA GLY A 153 7.45 25.09 -29.30
C GLY A 153 7.01 26.54 -29.08
N ILE A 154 6.16 26.73 -28.08
CA ILE A 154 5.52 28.03 -27.79
C ILE A 154 6.49 29.12 -27.31
N GLY A 155 7.71 28.75 -26.88
CA GLY A 155 8.67 29.67 -26.27
C GLY A 155 8.20 30.31 -24.97
N ILE A 156 9.09 31.06 -24.32
CA ILE A 156 8.93 31.62 -22.98
C ILE A 156 9.20 33.12 -23.04
N ALA A 157 8.27 33.93 -22.53
CA ALA A 157 8.42 35.38 -22.46
C ALA A 157 9.60 35.77 -21.56
N GLY A 158 10.40 36.77 -21.95
CA GLY A 158 11.64 37.16 -21.25
C GLY A 158 11.47 37.45 -19.75
N GLU A 159 10.31 38.00 -19.37
CA GLU A 159 9.97 38.32 -17.96
C GLU A 159 9.74 37.05 -17.11
N LYS A 160 9.32 35.94 -17.74
CA LYS A 160 9.00 34.67 -17.07
C LYS A 160 10.18 33.70 -17.00
N GLN A 161 11.25 33.93 -17.76
CA GLN A 161 12.41 33.03 -17.85
C GLN A 161 13.15 32.81 -16.52
N LYS A 162 13.07 33.75 -15.58
CA LYS A 162 13.66 33.56 -14.23
C LYS A 162 12.74 32.77 -13.29
N LEU A 163 11.43 32.92 -13.47
CA LEU A 163 10.40 32.32 -12.60
C LEU A 163 10.25 30.81 -12.83
N ILE A 164 10.52 30.31 -14.03
CA ILE A 164 10.41 28.87 -14.36
C ILE A 164 11.36 27.96 -13.57
N PHE A 165 12.39 28.52 -12.92
CA PHE A 165 13.32 27.78 -12.07
C PHE A 165 12.99 27.88 -10.56
N GLU A 166 11.93 28.61 -10.19
CA GLU A 166 11.43 28.63 -8.82
C GLU A 166 10.52 27.43 -8.57
N ALA A 167 10.66 26.82 -7.39
CA ALA A 167 9.84 25.66 -7.02
C ALA A 167 8.36 26.06 -6.98
N PHE A 168 7.50 25.18 -7.50
CA PHE A 168 6.03 25.34 -7.54
C PHE A 168 5.52 26.49 -8.41
N GLN A 169 6.36 27.09 -9.25
CA GLN A 169 5.92 28.11 -10.22
C GLN A 169 5.57 27.50 -11.57
N GLN A 170 4.42 27.91 -12.13
CA GLN A 170 3.93 27.54 -13.46
C GLN A 170 3.57 28.81 -14.24
N GLU A 171 3.76 28.81 -15.57
CA GLU A 171 3.56 30.02 -16.39
C GLU A 171 2.13 30.61 -16.35
N ASP A 172 1.12 29.80 -16.03
CA ASP A 172 -0.30 30.17 -16.13
C ASP A 172 -0.96 30.61 -14.81
N GLY A 173 -0.29 30.47 -13.65
CA GLY A 173 -0.78 30.94 -12.34
C GLY A 173 -2.19 30.45 -11.92
N THR A 174 -2.78 29.55 -12.68
CA THR A 174 -4.15 29.04 -12.54
C THR A 174 -4.09 27.52 -12.43
N THR A 175 -5.00 26.93 -11.65
CA THR A 175 -5.12 25.48 -11.45
C THR A 175 -5.69 24.73 -12.66
N SER A 176 -5.95 25.41 -13.79
CA SER A 176 -6.58 24.82 -14.98
C SER A 176 -5.53 24.09 -15.83
N ARG A 177 -5.58 22.75 -15.77
CA ARG A 177 -4.58 21.84 -16.33
C ARG A 177 -4.79 21.59 -17.82
N LYS A 178 -4.07 22.32 -18.67
CA LYS A 178 -3.86 21.92 -20.08
C LYS A 178 -2.55 21.14 -20.28
N PHE A 179 -1.58 21.34 -19.39
CA PHE A 179 -0.22 20.80 -19.49
C PHE A 179 0.27 20.40 -18.09
N GLY A 180 -0.18 19.26 -17.56
CA GLY A 180 0.11 18.79 -16.18
C GLY A 180 1.61 18.70 -15.82
N GLY A 181 1.98 19.13 -14.61
CA GLY A 181 3.34 19.06 -14.08
C GLY A 181 3.40 19.67 -12.66
N THR A 182 4.40 19.28 -11.87
CA THR A 182 4.51 19.62 -10.43
C THR A 182 5.15 20.99 -10.17
N GLY A 183 5.73 21.61 -11.21
CA GLY A 183 6.51 22.84 -11.08
C GLY A 183 7.87 22.65 -10.38
N LEU A 184 8.29 21.41 -10.13
CA LEU A 184 9.54 21.09 -9.43
C LEU A 184 10.67 20.61 -10.34
N GLY A 185 10.36 20.13 -11.55
CA GLY A 185 11.35 19.49 -12.42
C GLY A 185 12.56 20.39 -12.73
N LEU A 186 12.33 21.64 -13.14
CA LEU A 186 13.41 22.57 -13.50
C LEU A 186 14.20 23.06 -12.27
N SER A 187 13.57 23.25 -11.12
CA SER A 187 14.28 23.61 -9.89
C SER A 187 15.20 22.49 -9.41
N ILE A 188 14.75 21.24 -9.49
CA ILE A 188 15.56 20.06 -9.14
C ILE A 188 16.69 19.87 -10.15
N SER A 189 16.40 20.05 -11.44
CA SER A 189 17.40 19.95 -12.50
C SER A 189 18.52 20.98 -12.31
N ARG A 190 18.18 22.20 -11.89
CA ARG A 190 19.17 23.24 -11.56
C ARG A 190 20.05 22.83 -10.38
N GLU A 191 19.47 22.24 -9.35
CA GLU A 191 20.21 21.82 -8.17
C GLU A 191 21.12 20.62 -8.46
N ILE A 192 20.64 19.63 -9.22
CA ILE A 192 21.46 18.52 -9.70
C ILE A 192 22.61 19.03 -10.58
N ALA A 193 22.34 19.97 -11.49
CA ALA A 193 23.39 20.57 -12.31
C ALA A 193 24.46 21.24 -11.43
N HIS A 194 24.05 21.97 -10.39
CA HIS A 194 24.95 22.57 -9.41
C HIS A 194 25.81 21.52 -8.69
N LEU A 195 25.22 20.42 -8.24
CA LEU A 195 25.95 19.31 -7.61
C LEU A 195 27.01 18.68 -8.52
N LEU A 196 26.75 18.63 -9.82
CA LEU A 196 27.68 18.16 -10.85
C LEU A 196 28.72 19.22 -11.25
N GLY A 197 28.79 20.34 -10.52
CA GLY A 197 29.72 21.43 -10.79
C GLY A 197 29.36 22.24 -12.04
N GLY A 198 28.10 22.18 -12.45
CA GLY A 198 27.57 22.79 -13.67
C GLY A 198 26.41 23.74 -13.43
N GLU A 199 25.77 24.16 -14.51
CA GLU A 199 24.58 25.02 -14.45
C GLU A 199 23.67 24.81 -15.66
N ILE A 200 22.41 25.25 -15.54
CA ILE A 200 21.46 25.27 -16.65
C ILE A 200 21.22 26.71 -17.08
N GLN A 201 21.32 26.99 -18.37
CA GLN A 201 20.91 28.26 -18.95
C GLN A 201 19.77 28.05 -19.95
N VAL A 202 18.93 29.07 -20.10
CA VAL A 202 17.81 29.07 -21.04
C VAL A 202 17.93 30.26 -22.00
N GLN A 203 17.65 30.01 -23.27
CA GLN A 203 17.43 31.03 -24.29
C GLN A 203 16.10 30.73 -24.95
N SER A 204 15.15 31.66 -24.92
CA SER A 204 13.81 31.40 -25.43
C SER A 204 13.18 32.68 -25.95
N GLN A 205 12.34 32.53 -26.97
CA GLN A 205 11.56 33.62 -27.55
C GLN A 205 10.14 33.13 -27.82
N GLN A 206 9.16 33.88 -27.32
CA GLN A 206 7.75 33.52 -27.44
C GLN A 206 7.36 33.37 -28.92
N GLY A 207 6.82 32.20 -29.27
CA GLY A 207 6.42 31.81 -30.63
C GLY A 207 7.53 31.19 -31.50
N GLU A 208 8.79 31.21 -31.06
CA GLU A 208 9.93 30.68 -31.83
C GLU A 208 10.56 29.42 -31.21
N GLY A 209 10.25 29.13 -29.94
CA GLY A 209 10.73 27.96 -29.21
C GLY A 209 11.73 28.30 -28.11
N SER A 210 12.35 27.26 -27.52
CA SER A 210 13.31 27.41 -26.43
C SER A 210 14.53 26.52 -26.60
N THR A 211 15.65 26.96 -26.04
CA THR A 211 16.88 26.19 -25.90
C THR A 211 17.26 26.16 -24.43
N PHE A 212 17.23 24.99 -23.82
CA PHE A 212 17.75 24.73 -22.47
C PHE A 212 19.09 24.03 -22.58
N ALA A 213 20.16 24.65 -22.09
CA ALA A 213 21.50 24.12 -22.13
C ALA A 213 21.98 23.76 -20.72
N LEU A 214 22.27 22.48 -20.51
CA LEU A 214 23.01 21.99 -19.34
C LEU A 214 24.51 22.09 -19.66
N PHE A 215 25.25 22.85 -18.85
CA PHE A 215 26.70 22.96 -18.94
C PHE A 215 27.35 22.16 -17.82
N LEU A 216 28.23 21.23 -18.19
CA LEU A 216 28.99 20.42 -17.24
C LEU A 216 30.49 20.51 -17.54
N PRO A 217 31.36 20.45 -16.51
CA PRO A 217 32.78 20.22 -16.74
C PRO A 217 32.96 18.86 -17.41
N GLU A 218 33.88 18.76 -18.36
CA GLU A 218 34.19 17.49 -19.04
C GLU A 218 34.66 16.40 -18.07
N SER A 219 35.29 16.82 -16.97
CA SER A 219 35.68 15.97 -15.85
C SER A 219 35.24 16.61 -14.54
N TYR A 220 34.36 15.92 -13.81
CA TYR A 220 33.97 16.27 -12.45
C TYR A 220 35.18 16.16 -11.52
N ALA A 221 35.45 17.21 -10.73
CA ALA A 221 36.63 17.30 -9.87
C ALA A 221 36.30 17.19 -8.36
N GLY A 222 35.04 16.90 -8.00
CA GLY A 222 34.56 16.85 -6.63
C GLY A 222 34.34 18.23 -5.99
N ARG A 223 33.58 18.26 -4.87
CA ARG A 223 33.33 19.47 -4.06
C ARG A 223 34.61 20.11 -3.46
N ASP A 224 35.75 19.44 -3.55
CA ASP A 224 37.03 19.93 -3.02
C ASP A 224 37.60 21.15 -3.78
N GLN A 225 37.13 21.48 -4.99
CA GLN A 225 37.57 22.68 -5.69
C GLN A 225 36.98 23.99 -5.12
N GLU A 226 35.82 23.95 -4.46
CA GLU A 226 35.24 25.14 -3.82
C GLU A 226 36.03 25.58 -2.56
N ARG A 227 36.88 24.69 -2.03
CA ARG A 227 37.73 24.94 -0.84
C ARG A 227 39.22 25.04 -1.16
N ARG A 228 39.64 24.94 -2.43
CA ARG A 228 41.05 25.09 -2.81
C ARG A 228 41.40 26.57 -2.90
N ASP A 229 41.87 27.10 -1.77
CA ASP A 229 42.74 28.27 -1.75
C ASP A 229 43.93 28.03 -2.72
N PRO A 230 44.24 28.93 -3.67
CA PRO A 230 45.29 28.70 -4.68
C PRO A 230 46.72 28.50 -4.12
N ASN A 231 46.89 28.57 -2.79
CA ASN A 231 48.18 28.75 -2.15
C ASN A 231 48.70 27.59 -1.29
N GLN A 232 48.22 26.34 -1.48
CA GLN A 232 48.80 25.18 -0.77
C GLN A 232 49.18 23.99 -1.68
N PRO A 233 50.39 23.41 -1.51
CA PRO A 233 50.87 22.30 -2.32
C PRO A 233 50.27 20.95 -1.90
N THR A 234 49.84 20.17 -2.88
CA THR A 234 49.17 18.86 -2.74
C THR A 234 50.10 17.75 -2.21
N ARG A 235 49.69 17.03 -1.17
CA ARG A 235 50.26 15.73 -0.77
C ARG A 235 49.53 14.57 -1.46
N ARG A 236 50.26 13.76 -2.23
CA ARG A 236 49.79 12.50 -2.84
C ARG A 236 49.67 11.41 -1.76
N VAL A 237 48.52 10.73 -1.69
CA VAL A 237 48.36 9.46 -0.95
C VAL A 237 48.22 8.32 -1.97
N ALA A 238 49.07 7.31 -1.85
CA ALA A 238 49.16 6.16 -2.75
C ALA A 238 48.11 5.08 -2.41
N GLN A 239 47.38 4.60 -3.41
CA GLN A 239 46.50 3.42 -3.32
C GLN A 239 47.33 2.12 -3.38
N LYS A 240 47.10 1.22 -2.41
CA LYS A 240 47.56 -0.19 -2.46
C LYS A 240 46.52 -1.05 -3.19
N ARG A 241 46.96 -1.73 -4.25
CA ARG A 241 46.24 -2.81 -4.94
C ARG A 241 46.35 -4.11 -4.13
N PHE A 242 45.23 -4.82 -3.95
CA PHE A 242 45.21 -6.24 -3.56
C PHE A 242 44.75 -7.08 -4.76
N THR A 243 45.53 -8.10 -5.10
CA THR A 243 45.26 -9.11 -6.15
C THR A 243 44.85 -10.42 -5.49
N GLY A 244 43.75 -11.04 -5.94
CA GLY A 244 43.35 -12.41 -5.58
C GLY A 244 43.35 -13.34 -6.81
N PRO A 245 43.68 -14.65 -6.67
CA PRO A 245 43.73 -15.56 -7.81
C PRO A 245 42.49 -16.48 -7.94
N ASP A 246 41.97 -16.50 -9.16
CA ASP A 246 41.42 -17.59 -9.99
C ASP A 246 41.18 -18.99 -9.35
N ARG A 247 39.94 -19.48 -9.43
CA ARG A 247 39.61 -20.92 -9.35
C ARG A 247 38.52 -21.32 -10.34
N ARG A 248 38.91 -22.24 -11.23
CA ARG A 248 38.13 -22.87 -12.29
C ARG A 248 37.24 -24.00 -11.77
N ASN A 249 36.09 -24.09 -12.43
CA ASN A 249 35.10 -25.16 -12.47
C ASN A 249 35.68 -26.49 -13.02
N PRO A 250 35.32 -27.64 -12.43
CA PRO A 250 35.04 -28.81 -13.25
C PRO A 250 33.84 -29.62 -12.72
N TYR A 251 32.87 -29.95 -13.57
CA TYR A 251 32.33 -31.33 -13.71
C TYR A 251 31.32 -31.38 -14.86
N ARG A 252 31.70 -32.12 -15.92
CA ARG A 252 30.84 -32.52 -17.03
C ARG A 252 31.27 -33.94 -17.43
N SER A 253 30.40 -34.92 -17.27
CA SER A 253 30.48 -36.26 -17.89
C SER A 253 29.09 -36.92 -17.80
N THR A 254 28.29 -36.90 -18.87
CA THR A 254 28.17 -37.91 -19.96
C THR A 254 27.46 -39.21 -19.57
N ARG A 255 26.33 -39.39 -20.26
CA ARG A 255 25.45 -40.56 -20.39
C ARG A 255 26.17 -41.82 -20.88
N ARG A 256 25.66 -42.99 -20.49
CA ARG A 256 25.61 -44.22 -21.31
C ARG A 256 24.37 -45.06 -20.98
N ASP A 257 23.72 -45.49 -22.05
CA ASP A 257 22.63 -46.48 -22.15
C ASP A 257 23.11 -47.91 -21.86
N VAL A 258 22.22 -48.77 -21.34
CA VAL A 258 22.00 -50.18 -21.80
C VAL A 258 20.56 -50.63 -21.46
N ALA A 259 19.96 -51.38 -22.39
CA ALA A 259 18.59 -51.88 -22.49
C ALA A 259 18.18 -53.05 -21.54
N GLY A 260 16.86 -53.31 -21.47
CA GLY A 260 16.12 -54.29 -20.62
C GLY A 260 16.27 -55.79 -20.98
N PRO A 261 15.22 -56.67 -20.96
CA PRO A 261 13.78 -56.47 -20.67
C PRO A 261 13.08 -57.60 -19.85
N GLY A 262 11.76 -57.46 -19.63
CA GLY A 262 10.77 -58.55 -19.40
C GLY A 262 10.43 -58.84 -17.93
N GLY A 263 9.20 -59.08 -17.50
CA GLY A 263 7.90 -59.23 -18.16
C GLY A 263 6.85 -59.72 -17.14
N SER A 264 5.62 -59.87 -17.64
CA SER A 264 4.48 -60.62 -17.09
C SER A 264 3.44 -59.89 -16.22
N ALA A 265 2.20 -60.12 -16.62
CA ALA A 265 0.96 -59.54 -16.15
C ALA A 265 0.08 -60.58 -15.42
N ALA A 266 -0.79 -60.07 -14.54
CA ALA A 266 -2.13 -60.55 -14.14
C ALA A 266 -2.23 -61.81 -13.23
N PRO A 267 -3.41 -62.10 -12.58
CA PRO A 267 -4.68 -61.35 -12.50
C PRO A 267 -5.32 -61.23 -11.08
N ALA A 268 -6.45 -60.52 -11.08
CA ALA A 268 -7.39 -60.23 -10.00
C ALA A 268 -8.14 -61.44 -9.39
N VAL A 269 -8.72 -61.24 -8.20
CA VAL A 269 -9.83 -62.05 -7.67
C VAL A 269 -10.91 -61.15 -7.06
N HIS A 270 -12.11 -61.23 -7.65
CA HIS A 270 -13.38 -60.73 -7.14
C HIS A 270 -13.83 -61.50 -5.89
N ARG A 271 -14.35 -60.80 -4.87
CA ARG A 271 -15.52 -61.24 -4.08
C ARG A 271 -16.34 -60.04 -3.59
N SER A 272 -17.64 -60.13 -3.77
CA SER A 272 -18.72 -59.39 -3.10
C SER A 272 -19.84 -60.42 -2.83
N PRO A 273 -20.92 -60.12 -2.08
CA PRO A 273 -21.14 -59.07 -1.08
C PRO A 273 -21.72 -59.65 0.24
N GLU A 274 -21.70 -58.90 1.35
CA GLU A 274 -22.61 -59.15 2.48
C GLU A 274 -23.11 -57.81 3.05
N ARG A 275 -24.42 -57.76 3.30
CA ARG A 275 -25.24 -56.57 3.63
C ARG A 275 -25.24 -56.29 5.14
N ALA A 276 -25.06 -55.04 5.56
CA ALA A 276 -25.61 -54.51 6.83
C ALA A 276 -25.75 -52.97 6.83
N GLN A 277 -27.03 -52.52 6.84
CA GLN A 277 -27.70 -51.39 7.52
C GLN A 277 -27.13 -49.94 7.52
N PRO A 278 -28.00 -48.91 7.61
CA PRO A 278 -27.71 -47.55 7.16
C PRO A 278 -27.02 -46.73 8.25
N ALA A 279 -25.78 -46.31 8.00
CA ALA A 279 -25.11 -45.28 8.78
C ALA A 279 -25.55 -43.89 8.31
N SER A 280 -25.66 -42.99 9.29
CA SER A 280 -25.93 -41.56 9.18
C SER A 280 -25.31 -40.88 7.95
N TYR A 281 -26.11 -40.05 7.29
CA TYR A 281 -25.67 -39.16 6.22
C TYR A 281 -24.56 -38.22 6.72
N VAL A 282 -23.31 -38.56 6.41
CA VAL A 282 -22.18 -37.63 6.39
C VAL A 282 -22.04 -37.16 4.94
N PRO A 283 -22.02 -35.86 4.65
CA PRO A 283 -21.82 -35.40 3.27
C PRO A 283 -20.47 -35.93 2.76
N PRO A 284 -20.39 -36.43 1.52
CA PRO A 284 -19.16 -36.98 1.00
C PRO A 284 -18.13 -35.85 0.90
N VAL A 285 -16.96 -36.08 1.50
CA VAL A 285 -15.73 -35.34 1.17
C VAL A 285 -15.60 -35.42 -0.35
N ARG A 286 -15.78 -34.28 -1.02
CA ARG A 286 -15.60 -34.19 -2.47
C ARG A 286 -14.16 -34.61 -2.73
N SER A 287 -13.98 -35.70 -3.48
CA SER A 287 -12.69 -36.14 -3.98
C SER A 287 -12.14 -35.06 -4.92
N ALA A 288 -11.37 -34.12 -4.35
CA ALA A 288 -10.60 -33.16 -5.11
C ALA A 288 -9.40 -33.90 -5.71
N THR A 289 -9.07 -33.55 -6.95
CA THR A 289 -7.80 -33.86 -7.60
C THR A 289 -6.65 -33.59 -6.62
N PRO A 290 -5.70 -34.52 -6.41
CA PRO A 290 -4.60 -34.30 -5.47
C PRO A 290 -3.81 -33.07 -5.92
N LEU A 291 -3.77 -32.06 -5.05
CA LEU A 291 -2.95 -30.87 -5.23
C LEU A 291 -1.50 -31.31 -5.48
N PRO A 292 -0.77 -30.70 -6.43
CA PRO A 292 0.63 -31.05 -6.69
C PRO A 292 1.45 -30.90 -5.41
N ASN A 293 2.06 -31.98 -4.93
CA ASN A 293 2.87 -31.96 -3.72
C ASN A 293 4.36 -32.20 -4.04
N PRO A 294 5.16 -31.13 -4.19
CA PRO A 294 6.60 -31.26 -4.41
C PRO A 294 7.37 -31.68 -3.14
N LEU A 295 6.77 -31.56 -1.95
CA LEU A 295 7.37 -31.90 -0.66
C LEU A 295 6.71 -33.15 -0.04
N LYS A 296 7.45 -33.96 0.72
CA LYS A 296 6.86 -35.12 1.43
C LYS A 296 6.42 -34.69 2.83
N ASP A 297 5.22 -34.12 2.92
CA ASP A 297 4.59 -33.65 4.17
C ASP A 297 3.62 -34.71 4.76
N ASP A 298 2.85 -34.33 5.78
CA ASP A 298 2.01 -35.26 6.56
C ASP A 298 0.55 -35.36 6.09
N ARG A 299 0.18 -34.72 4.96
CA ARG A 299 -1.22 -34.56 4.52
C ARG A 299 -2.01 -35.87 4.35
N ASP A 300 -1.32 -36.94 3.98
CA ASP A 300 -1.92 -38.27 3.77
C ASP A 300 -2.05 -39.08 5.07
N ALA A 301 -1.57 -38.56 6.20
CA ALA A 301 -1.44 -39.27 7.47
C ALA A 301 -2.05 -38.51 8.68
N ILE A 302 -2.89 -37.50 8.42
CA ILE A 302 -3.59 -36.74 9.47
C ILE A 302 -4.76 -37.58 10.00
N GLU A 303 -4.80 -37.81 11.32
CA GLU A 303 -5.91 -38.48 12.01
C GLU A 303 -6.72 -37.50 12.89
N LEU A 304 -7.94 -37.89 13.28
CA LEU A 304 -8.81 -37.06 14.13
C LEU A 304 -8.17 -36.85 15.51
N GLY A 305 -7.87 -35.60 15.87
CA GLY A 305 -7.22 -35.22 17.12
C GLY A 305 -5.71 -34.96 17.00
N ASP A 306 -5.12 -35.13 15.82
CA ASP A 306 -3.76 -34.67 15.55
C ASP A 306 -3.70 -33.13 15.52
N ARG A 307 -2.71 -32.54 16.19
CA ARG A 307 -2.43 -31.11 16.08
C ARG A 307 -1.77 -30.84 14.74
N THR A 308 -2.36 -30.00 13.90
CA THR A 308 -1.94 -29.77 12.52
C THR A 308 -1.44 -28.33 12.31
N VAL A 309 -0.30 -28.18 11.66
CA VAL A 309 0.25 -26.87 11.25
C VAL A 309 0.36 -26.81 9.74
N LEU A 310 -0.14 -25.73 9.14
CA LEU A 310 0.10 -25.39 7.74
C LEU A 310 1.27 -24.42 7.62
N VAL A 311 2.27 -24.80 6.83
CA VAL A 311 3.41 -23.95 6.46
C VAL A 311 3.18 -23.38 5.06
N ILE A 312 3.05 -22.07 4.94
CA ILE A 312 2.93 -21.36 3.66
C ILE A 312 4.25 -20.61 3.44
N GLU A 313 5.14 -21.17 2.62
CA GLU A 313 6.50 -20.67 2.45
C GLU A 313 7.02 -21.00 1.04
N ASN A 314 7.58 -20.00 0.36
CA ASN A 314 8.03 -20.17 -1.02
C ASN A 314 9.40 -20.84 -1.17
N ASP A 315 10.28 -20.78 -0.15
CA ASP A 315 11.57 -21.47 -0.13
C ASP A 315 11.41 -22.91 0.36
N GLU A 316 11.49 -23.87 -0.57
CA GLU A 316 11.40 -25.30 -0.27
C GLU A 316 12.34 -25.78 0.85
N ASN A 317 13.55 -25.22 0.97
CA ASN A 317 14.52 -25.65 1.99
C ASN A 317 14.11 -25.15 3.37
N PHE A 318 13.62 -23.91 3.43
CA PHE A 318 13.16 -23.32 4.66
C PHE A 318 11.83 -23.95 5.10
N ALA A 319 10.91 -24.18 4.16
CA ALA A 319 9.67 -24.91 4.40
C ALA A 319 9.92 -26.33 4.95
N ARG A 320 10.93 -27.05 4.44
CA ARG A 320 11.36 -28.35 5.02
C ARG A 320 11.88 -28.20 6.45
N THR A 321 12.61 -27.13 6.74
CA THR A 321 13.12 -26.86 8.10
C THR A 321 11.97 -26.60 9.08
N LEU A 322 11.01 -25.76 8.70
CA LEU A 322 9.79 -25.51 9.47
C LEU A 322 8.97 -26.80 9.69
N LEU A 323 8.81 -27.62 8.65
CA LEU A 323 8.12 -28.91 8.71
C LEU A 323 8.81 -29.89 9.68
N GLU A 324 10.15 -29.99 9.64
CA GLU A 324 10.90 -30.84 10.57
C GLU A 324 10.77 -30.38 12.03
N MET A 325 10.74 -29.07 12.27
CA MET A 325 10.55 -28.50 13.60
C MET A 325 9.13 -28.70 14.13
N ALA A 326 8.12 -28.49 13.28
CA ALA A 326 6.72 -28.79 13.63
C ALA A 326 6.57 -30.25 14.10
N ARG A 327 7.16 -31.20 13.36
CA ARG A 327 7.16 -32.63 13.72
C ARG A 327 7.87 -32.93 15.03
N GLN A 328 8.95 -32.21 15.36
CA GLN A 328 9.66 -32.36 16.64
C GLN A 328 8.83 -31.91 17.84
N LYS A 329 7.85 -31.03 17.61
CA LYS A 329 6.92 -30.51 18.63
C LYS A 329 5.56 -31.24 18.60
N ASP A 330 5.51 -32.44 18.01
CA ASP A 330 4.32 -33.28 17.88
C ASP A 330 3.16 -32.59 17.12
N PHE A 331 3.48 -31.85 16.06
CA PHE A 331 2.51 -31.40 15.05
C PHE A 331 2.61 -32.23 13.77
N ARG A 332 1.46 -32.48 13.12
CA ARG A 332 1.39 -32.89 11.72
C ARG A 332 1.58 -31.66 10.84
N GLY A 333 2.66 -31.63 10.07
CA GLY A 333 2.94 -30.48 9.22
C GLY A 333 2.48 -30.72 7.79
N ILE A 334 1.75 -29.76 7.23
CA ILE A 334 1.40 -29.70 5.81
C ILE A 334 1.98 -28.44 5.19
N VAL A 335 2.36 -28.48 3.91
CA VAL A 335 3.10 -27.38 3.26
C VAL A 335 2.43 -26.91 1.97
N ALA A 336 2.32 -25.59 1.82
CA ALA A 336 2.00 -24.88 0.59
C ALA A 336 3.18 -23.97 0.19
N LEU A 337 3.52 -23.94 -1.09
CA LEU A 337 4.63 -23.11 -1.61
C LEU A 337 4.18 -21.74 -2.12
N ASP A 338 2.88 -21.49 -2.12
CA ASP A 338 2.24 -20.26 -2.55
C ASP A 338 0.98 -20.00 -1.73
N GLY A 339 0.53 -18.75 -1.71
CA GLY A 339 -0.60 -18.34 -0.88
C GLY A 339 -1.93 -18.92 -1.35
N GLU A 340 -2.14 -19.10 -2.66
CA GLU A 340 -3.40 -19.60 -3.22
C GLU A 340 -3.67 -21.03 -2.76
N THR A 341 -2.67 -21.89 -2.92
CA THR A 341 -2.69 -23.27 -2.41
C THR A 341 -2.83 -23.28 -0.89
N GLY A 342 -2.15 -22.36 -0.19
CA GLY A 342 -2.27 -22.20 1.26
C GLY A 342 -3.72 -21.96 1.70
N LEU A 343 -4.41 -20.99 1.09
CA LEU A 343 -5.81 -20.67 1.40
C LEU A 343 -6.75 -21.86 1.12
N GLU A 344 -6.56 -22.57 0.00
CA GLU A 344 -7.35 -23.78 -0.29
C GLU A 344 -7.11 -24.87 0.78
N MET A 345 -5.86 -25.04 1.22
CA MET A 345 -5.50 -26.03 2.24
C MET A 345 -6.06 -25.70 3.62
N VAL A 346 -6.17 -24.42 3.99
CA VAL A 346 -6.80 -24.02 5.25
C VAL A 346 -8.25 -24.50 5.30
N HIS A 347 -9.04 -24.26 4.23
CA HIS A 347 -10.43 -24.72 4.19
C HIS A 347 -10.57 -26.24 4.08
N HIS A 348 -9.60 -26.91 3.45
CA HIS A 348 -9.66 -28.35 3.25
C HIS A 348 -9.26 -29.16 4.50
N TYR A 349 -8.19 -28.75 5.17
CA TYR A 349 -7.59 -29.50 6.28
C TYR A 349 -7.92 -28.92 7.66
N GLY A 350 -8.37 -27.66 7.75
CA GLY A 350 -8.68 -27.01 9.02
C GLY A 350 -7.50 -27.03 10.01
N PRO A 351 -6.32 -26.48 9.66
CA PRO A 351 -5.13 -26.56 10.50
C PRO A 351 -5.34 -25.78 11.81
N ASP A 352 -4.75 -26.28 12.90
CA ASP A 352 -4.78 -25.63 14.22
C ASP A 352 -3.89 -24.38 14.27
N ALA A 353 -2.90 -24.26 13.37
CA ALA A 353 -2.08 -23.06 13.21
C ALA A 353 -1.51 -22.94 11.80
N VAL A 354 -1.17 -21.70 11.42
CA VAL A 354 -0.51 -21.38 10.14
C VAL A 354 0.80 -20.65 10.40
N THR A 355 1.89 -21.09 9.77
CA THR A 355 3.10 -20.27 9.62
C THR A 355 3.13 -19.69 8.21
N LEU A 356 3.25 -18.37 8.10
CA LEU A 356 3.03 -17.64 6.86
C LEU A 356 4.26 -16.78 6.51
N ASP A 357 4.85 -17.06 5.36
CA ASP A 357 5.79 -16.15 4.70
C ASP A 357 5.05 -14.96 4.10
N ILE A 358 5.68 -13.79 4.14
CA ILE A 358 5.12 -12.59 3.53
C ILE A 358 5.46 -12.54 2.03
N ASP A 359 6.69 -12.91 1.66
CA ASP A 359 7.21 -12.75 0.30
C ASP A 359 6.79 -13.91 -0.63
N LEU A 360 5.50 -14.22 -0.69
CA LEU A 360 4.95 -15.33 -1.49
C LEU A 360 4.80 -14.98 -2.98
N PRO A 361 4.98 -15.97 -3.89
CA PRO A 361 4.63 -15.82 -5.30
C PRO A 361 3.11 -15.84 -5.49
N GLY A 362 2.62 -15.04 -6.44
CA GLY A 362 1.18 -14.96 -6.73
C GLY A 362 0.50 -13.94 -5.82
N ILE A 363 -0.27 -14.42 -4.85
CA ILE A 363 -0.87 -13.57 -3.81
C ILE A 363 0.16 -13.31 -2.70
N ASP A 364 0.24 -12.05 -2.26
CA ASP A 364 1.11 -11.60 -1.17
C ASP A 364 0.64 -12.24 0.16
N GLY A 365 1.58 -12.59 1.05
CA GLY A 365 1.25 -13.14 2.36
C GLY A 365 0.39 -12.20 3.21
N TRP A 366 0.48 -10.88 3.00
CA TRP A 366 -0.46 -9.93 3.62
C TRP A 366 -1.91 -10.15 3.19
N GLU A 367 -2.13 -10.42 1.90
CA GLU A 367 -3.45 -10.68 1.34
C GLU A 367 -3.99 -12.05 1.81
N VAL A 368 -3.11 -13.05 1.96
CA VAL A 368 -3.44 -14.34 2.59
C VAL A 368 -3.94 -14.12 4.02
N LEU A 369 -3.20 -13.35 4.83
CA LEU A 369 -3.58 -13.06 6.21
C LEU A 369 -4.93 -12.34 6.29
N GLU A 370 -5.13 -11.30 5.45
CA GLU A 370 -6.39 -10.56 5.39
C GLU A 370 -7.58 -11.47 5.06
N ARG A 371 -7.44 -12.38 4.08
CA ARG A 371 -8.49 -13.34 3.73
C ARG A 371 -8.76 -14.35 4.83
N LEU A 372 -7.72 -14.85 5.49
CA LEU A 372 -7.87 -15.77 6.61
C LEU A 372 -8.63 -15.10 7.76
N LYS A 373 -8.31 -13.84 8.07
CA LYS A 373 -8.93 -13.08 9.16
C LYS A 373 -10.28 -12.48 8.81
N GLY A 374 -10.57 -12.30 7.52
CA GLY A 374 -11.87 -11.83 7.04
C GLY A 374 -12.97 -12.90 6.98
N HIS A 375 -12.63 -14.19 7.14
CA HIS A 375 -13.60 -15.28 7.00
C HIS A 375 -13.93 -15.95 8.36
N PRO A 376 -15.21 -16.09 8.76
CA PRO A 376 -15.62 -16.60 10.08
C PRO A 376 -15.04 -17.98 10.44
N GLU A 377 -14.94 -18.87 9.46
CA GLU A 377 -14.43 -20.23 9.65
C GLU A 377 -12.91 -20.31 9.81
N THR A 378 -12.15 -19.27 9.48
CA THR A 378 -10.67 -19.31 9.48
C THR A 378 -10.03 -18.22 10.34
N ARG A 379 -10.78 -17.17 10.71
CA ARG A 379 -10.25 -16.00 11.42
C ARG A 379 -9.66 -16.30 12.79
N HIS A 380 -10.20 -17.33 13.45
CA HIS A 380 -9.73 -17.81 14.73
C HIS A 380 -8.41 -18.59 14.61
N ILE A 381 -8.01 -19.03 13.42
CA ILE A 381 -6.78 -19.82 13.26
C ILE A 381 -5.57 -18.92 13.59
N PRO A 382 -4.70 -19.33 14.51
CA PRO A 382 -3.49 -18.60 14.86
C PRO A 382 -2.52 -18.56 13.67
N VAL A 383 -2.11 -17.35 13.27
CA VAL A 383 -1.15 -17.14 12.18
C VAL A 383 0.15 -16.58 12.73
N HIS A 384 1.26 -17.25 12.43
CA HIS A 384 2.61 -16.84 12.80
C HIS A 384 3.34 -16.35 11.55
N ILE A 385 3.79 -15.11 11.54
CA ILE A 385 4.44 -14.52 10.36
C ILE A 385 5.94 -14.80 10.41
N VAL A 386 6.52 -15.18 9.28
CA VAL A 386 7.97 -15.29 9.09
C VAL A 386 8.37 -14.39 7.92
N SER A 387 9.18 -13.35 8.14
CA SER A 387 9.47 -12.34 7.10
C SER A 387 10.91 -11.84 7.14
N GLY A 388 11.48 -11.48 5.99
CA GLY A 388 12.81 -10.87 5.87
C GLY A 388 12.83 -9.34 5.96
N VAL A 389 11.68 -8.69 6.16
CA VAL A 389 11.53 -7.22 6.22
C VAL A 389 10.82 -6.84 7.50
N ASP A 390 11.41 -5.93 8.30
CA ASP A 390 10.83 -5.44 9.57
C ASP A 390 9.43 -4.82 9.36
N THR A 391 8.41 -5.67 9.50
CA THR A 391 7.00 -5.37 9.25
C THR A 391 6.11 -5.92 10.37
N ARG A 392 6.71 -6.13 11.56
CA ARG A 392 6.07 -6.66 12.77
C ARG A 392 4.75 -5.96 13.11
N GLN A 393 4.71 -4.64 12.94
CA GLN A 393 3.55 -3.79 13.23
C GLN A 393 2.32 -4.17 12.39
N ARG A 394 2.51 -4.42 11.09
CA ARG A 394 1.41 -4.76 10.17
C ARG A 394 0.89 -6.17 10.44
N GLY A 395 1.78 -7.08 10.87
CA GLY A 395 1.47 -8.45 11.27
C GLY A 395 0.43 -8.55 12.36
N LEU A 396 0.76 -7.94 13.50
CA LEU A 396 -0.05 -8.03 14.71
C LEU A 396 -1.37 -7.26 14.58
N THR A 397 -1.35 -6.09 13.94
CA THR A 397 -2.59 -5.33 13.65
C THR A 397 -3.52 -6.05 12.68
N SER A 398 -3.01 -6.97 11.88
CA SER A 398 -3.79 -7.81 10.96
C SER A 398 -4.14 -9.18 11.57
N GLY A 399 -4.01 -9.36 12.90
CA GLY A 399 -4.46 -10.56 13.62
C GLY A 399 -3.48 -11.74 13.66
N ALA A 400 -2.20 -11.52 13.35
CA ALA A 400 -1.16 -12.53 13.59
C ALA A 400 -0.83 -12.62 15.10
N ILE A 401 -0.50 -13.83 15.57
CA ILE A 401 -0.11 -14.06 16.98
C ILE A 401 1.30 -13.57 17.27
N SER A 402 2.21 -13.81 16.33
CA SER A 402 3.63 -13.55 16.55
C SER A 402 4.38 -13.47 15.22
N TYR A 403 5.61 -12.96 15.29
CA TYR A 403 6.42 -12.56 14.15
C TYR A 403 7.87 -13.00 14.35
N LEU A 404 8.47 -13.56 13.30
CA LEU A 404 9.86 -13.96 13.22
C LEU A 404 10.59 -13.26 12.06
N GLU A 405 11.74 -12.66 12.33
CA GLU A 405 12.57 -11.98 11.32
C GLU A 405 13.63 -12.91 10.71
N LYS A 406 13.64 -13.07 9.39
CA LYS A 406 14.67 -13.80 8.65
C LYS A 406 15.94 -12.93 8.56
N PRO A 407 17.16 -13.47 8.78
CA PRO A 407 17.47 -14.88 9.03
C PRO A 407 17.16 -15.31 10.46
N VAL A 408 16.31 -16.33 10.60
CA VAL A 408 15.93 -16.89 11.90
C VAL A 408 16.92 -17.95 12.36
N SER A 409 17.22 -18.00 13.65
CA SER A 409 17.98 -19.10 14.24
C SER A 409 17.05 -20.30 14.47
N LYS A 410 17.62 -21.51 14.63
CA LYS A 410 16.81 -22.70 14.91
C LYS A 410 16.09 -22.57 16.25
N GLU A 411 16.74 -21.96 17.23
CA GLU A 411 16.20 -21.70 18.56
C GLU A 411 14.99 -20.76 18.49
N ALA A 412 15.03 -19.72 17.65
CA ALA A 412 13.90 -18.80 17.50
C ALA A 412 12.67 -19.46 16.87
N ILE A 413 12.86 -20.39 15.92
CA ILE A 413 11.76 -21.19 15.37
C ILE A 413 11.22 -22.18 16.41
N ASP A 414 12.11 -22.78 17.20
CA ASP A 414 11.73 -23.70 18.29
C ASP A 414 10.84 -22.99 19.32
N ASP A 415 11.25 -21.80 19.76
CA ASP A 415 10.48 -20.93 20.66
C ASP A 415 9.12 -20.55 20.05
N ALA A 416 9.05 -20.31 18.73
CA ALA A 416 7.79 -19.99 18.07
C ALA A 416 6.82 -21.17 18.06
N PHE A 417 7.30 -22.39 17.81
CA PHE A 417 6.45 -23.59 17.90
C PHE A 417 6.08 -23.95 19.34
N ASP A 418 6.94 -23.68 20.31
CA ASP A 418 6.59 -23.80 21.73
C ASP A 418 5.46 -22.85 22.09
N ARG A 419 5.53 -21.58 21.65
CA ARG A 419 4.43 -20.62 21.85
C ARG A 419 3.14 -21.07 21.16
N ILE A 420 3.20 -21.58 19.94
CA ILE A 420 2.01 -22.14 19.25
C ILE A 420 1.45 -23.33 20.03
N GLY A 421 2.31 -24.23 20.52
CA GLY A 421 1.94 -25.38 21.32
C GLY A 421 1.28 -25.00 22.65
N ASP A 422 1.88 -24.08 23.40
CA ASP A 422 1.35 -23.55 24.66
C ASP A 422 0.00 -22.85 24.45
N PHE A 423 -0.10 -22.08 23.37
CA PHE A 423 -1.33 -21.40 22.98
C PHE A 423 -2.46 -22.40 22.70
N LEU A 424 -2.19 -23.49 21.99
CA LEU A 424 -3.19 -24.53 21.70
C LEU A 424 -3.48 -25.44 22.90
N ALA A 425 -2.53 -25.61 23.83
CA ALA A 425 -2.69 -26.48 24.99
C ALA A 425 -3.50 -25.83 26.13
N GLN A 426 -3.55 -24.51 26.21
CA GLN A 426 -4.34 -23.79 27.23
C GLN A 426 -5.82 -23.79 26.85
N GLY A 427 -6.59 -24.70 27.44
CA GLY A 427 -8.04 -24.81 27.23
C GLY A 427 -8.87 -23.65 27.78
N VAL A 428 -8.30 -22.80 28.66
CA VAL A 428 -8.96 -21.59 29.17
C VAL A 428 -8.00 -20.41 29.01
N LYS A 429 -8.41 -19.41 28.23
CA LYS A 429 -7.65 -18.18 28.00
C LYS A 429 -7.83 -17.21 29.16
N ARG A 430 -6.84 -16.37 29.46
CA ARG A 430 -6.89 -15.38 30.55
C ARG A 430 -6.97 -13.96 30.01
N LEU A 431 -8.03 -13.25 30.38
CA LEU A 431 -8.26 -11.86 30.01
C LEU A 431 -8.16 -10.95 31.24
N LEU A 432 -7.32 -9.91 31.16
CA LEU A 432 -7.30 -8.85 32.17
C LEU A 432 -8.18 -7.69 31.71
N VAL A 433 -9.14 -7.27 32.52
CA VAL A 433 -10.01 -6.11 32.23
C VAL A 433 -9.70 -5.01 33.24
N VAL A 434 -9.25 -3.86 32.75
CA VAL A 434 -8.90 -2.68 33.54
C VAL A 434 -9.88 -1.56 33.21
N GLU A 435 -10.85 -1.35 34.10
CA GLU A 435 -11.97 -0.43 33.89
C GLU A 435 -12.40 0.14 35.25
N ASP A 436 -12.48 1.47 35.37
CA ASP A 436 -12.76 2.11 36.65
C ASP A 436 -14.26 2.11 36.98
N ASP A 437 -15.11 2.26 35.96
CA ASP A 437 -16.56 2.20 36.11
C ASP A 437 -17.05 0.77 36.37
N GLN A 438 -17.71 0.56 37.51
CA GLN A 438 -18.17 -0.76 37.93
C GLN A 438 -19.21 -1.36 36.98
N ALA A 439 -20.10 -0.55 36.41
CA ALA A 439 -21.16 -1.04 35.53
C ALA A 439 -20.59 -1.45 34.17
N GLN A 440 -19.70 -0.64 33.61
CA GLN A 440 -18.99 -0.94 32.37
C GLN A 440 -18.08 -2.16 32.55
N ARG A 441 -17.33 -2.25 33.64
CA ARG A 441 -16.48 -3.42 33.96
C ARG A 441 -17.30 -4.71 34.01
N GLN A 442 -18.47 -4.68 34.65
CA GLN A 442 -19.36 -5.84 34.73
C GLN A 442 -19.94 -6.21 33.36
N SER A 443 -20.29 -5.22 32.54
CA SER A 443 -20.78 -5.41 31.16
C SER A 443 -19.74 -6.14 30.30
N ILE A 444 -18.46 -5.74 30.39
CA ILE A 444 -17.36 -6.39 29.66
C ILE A 444 -17.20 -7.85 30.09
N VAL A 445 -17.23 -8.12 31.41
CA VAL A 445 -17.12 -9.47 31.97
C VAL A 445 -18.24 -10.38 31.46
N GLU A 446 -19.48 -9.89 31.43
CA GLU A 446 -20.64 -10.66 30.93
C GLU A 446 -20.56 -10.90 29.41
N LEU A 447 -20.18 -9.86 28.66
CA LEU A 447 -20.08 -9.90 27.22
C LEU A 447 -19.00 -10.89 26.74
N VAL A 448 -17.80 -10.84 27.30
CA VAL A 448 -16.68 -11.66 26.83
C VAL A 448 -16.68 -13.03 27.52
N GLY A 449 -17.07 -13.09 28.80
CA GLY A 449 -16.95 -14.26 29.66
C GLY A 449 -17.74 -15.46 29.19
N HIS A 450 -17.10 -16.63 29.22
CA HIS A 450 -17.66 -17.94 28.89
C HIS A 450 -16.68 -19.02 29.37
N ASP A 451 -17.03 -20.31 29.27
CA ASP A 451 -16.26 -21.43 29.82
C ASP A 451 -14.82 -21.54 29.27
N ASP A 452 -14.52 -20.88 28.14
CA ASP A 452 -13.24 -20.82 27.46
C ASP A 452 -12.35 -19.62 27.88
N VAL A 453 -12.86 -18.68 28.70
CA VAL A 453 -12.12 -17.47 29.12
C VAL A 453 -12.26 -17.18 30.62
N GLU A 454 -11.14 -17.18 31.33
CA GLU A 454 -11.01 -16.68 32.70
C GLU A 454 -10.75 -15.18 32.70
N ILE A 455 -11.69 -14.39 33.21
CA ILE A 455 -11.59 -12.93 33.25
C ILE A 455 -11.19 -12.48 34.66
N THR A 456 -10.08 -11.75 34.77
CA THR A 456 -9.73 -10.98 35.97
C THR A 456 -10.03 -9.52 35.74
N ALA A 457 -10.92 -8.94 36.55
CA ALA A 457 -11.37 -7.56 36.38
C ALA A 457 -10.92 -6.69 37.55
N VAL A 458 -10.19 -5.61 37.25
CA VAL A 458 -9.59 -4.69 38.21
C VAL A 458 -10.04 -3.25 37.96
N ALA A 459 -9.99 -2.40 38.98
CA ALA A 459 -10.51 -1.03 38.92
C ALA A 459 -9.44 0.03 38.66
N THR A 460 -8.17 -0.33 38.86
CA THR A 460 -7.06 0.63 38.90
C THR A 460 -5.86 0.09 38.15
N ALA A 461 -4.99 0.99 37.67
CA ALA A 461 -3.77 0.59 36.99
C ALA A 461 -2.78 -0.10 37.95
N GLU A 462 -2.75 0.30 39.22
CA GLU A 462 -1.90 -0.37 40.22
C GLU A 462 -2.30 -1.83 40.44
N GLU A 463 -3.60 -2.13 40.50
CA GLU A 463 -4.10 -3.52 40.59
C GLU A 463 -3.75 -4.31 39.32
N ALA A 464 -3.86 -3.70 38.14
CA ALA A 464 -3.50 -4.32 36.88
C ALA A 464 -2.02 -4.75 36.85
N LEU A 465 -1.11 -3.88 37.29
CA LEU A 465 0.32 -4.21 37.36
C LEU A 465 0.60 -5.36 38.33
N ARG A 466 -0.04 -5.39 39.51
CA ARG A 466 0.11 -6.51 40.46
C ARG A 466 -0.38 -7.83 39.88
N GLU A 467 -1.48 -7.81 39.13
CA GLU A 467 -1.98 -9.01 38.45
C GLU A 467 -0.99 -9.49 37.38
N LEU A 468 -0.46 -8.59 36.55
CA LEU A 468 0.55 -8.89 35.51
C LEU A 468 1.86 -9.44 36.09
N GLU A 469 2.24 -9.03 37.29
CA GLU A 469 3.38 -9.60 38.03
C GLU A 469 3.10 -11.01 38.56
N SER A 470 1.84 -11.30 38.90
CA SER A 470 1.45 -12.55 39.55
C SER A 470 1.09 -13.68 38.58
N LYS A 471 0.54 -13.33 37.41
CA LYS A 471 -0.04 -14.27 36.43
C LYS A 471 0.25 -13.80 35.01
N GLN A 472 0.29 -14.76 34.09
CA GLN A 472 0.26 -14.47 32.66
C GLN A 472 -1.17 -14.30 32.16
N TYR A 473 -1.35 -13.37 31.23
CA TYR A 473 -2.60 -13.05 30.55
C TYR A 473 -2.37 -13.11 29.03
N ASP A 474 -3.40 -13.52 28.30
CA ASP A 474 -3.36 -13.65 26.83
C ASP A 474 -3.79 -12.35 26.13
N CYS A 475 -4.58 -11.52 26.81
CA CYS A 475 -5.05 -10.23 26.31
C CYS A 475 -5.39 -9.30 27.49
N MET A 476 -5.30 -8.00 27.27
CA MET A 476 -5.78 -6.98 28.21
C MET A 476 -6.79 -6.05 27.53
N VAL A 477 -7.92 -5.78 28.19
CA VAL A 477 -8.85 -4.70 27.85
C VAL A 477 -8.58 -3.54 28.80
N LEU A 478 -8.35 -2.35 28.25
CA LEU A 478 -7.93 -1.17 29.00
C LEU A 478 -8.83 0.03 28.69
N ASP A 479 -9.45 0.60 29.73
CA ASP A 479 -9.97 1.97 29.66
C ASP A 479 -8.85 2.99 29.93
N LEU A 480 -8.88 4.11 29.22
CA LEU A 480 -7.90 5.19 29.38
C LEU A 480 -8.26 6.17 30.51
N GLY A 481 -9.48 6.09 31.01
CA GLY A 481 -10.07 7.02 31.97
C GLY A 481 -9.91 6.67 33.44
N LEU A 482 -8.94 5.82 33.80
CA LEU A 482 -8.76 5.31 35.16
C LEU A 482 -8.61 6.41 36.23
N ALA A 483 -9.13 6.11 37.42
CA ALA A 483 -9.21 7.06 38.54
C ALA A 483 -7.86 7.32 39.25
N ASP A 484 -6.92 6.38 39.20
CA ASP A 484 -5.63 6.41 39.93
C ASP A 484 -4.48 7.01 39.11
N MET A 485 -4.43 6.73 37.81
CA MET A 485 -3.48 7.34 36.86
C MET A 485 -4.05 7.35 35.45
N ASN A 486 -3.46 8.14 34.56
CA ASN A 486 -3.87 8.13 33.16
C ASN A 486 -3.56 6.75 32.53
N GLY A 487 -4.54 6.09 31.89
CA GLY A 487 -4.36 4.75 31.33
C GLY A 487 -3.25 4.64 30.27
N PHE A 488 -2.85 5.77 29.68
CA PHE A 488 -1.65 5.86 28.84
C PHE A 488 -0.36 5.47 29.56
N ASN A 489 -0.23 5.78 30.85
CA ASN A 489 0.96 5.44 31.63
C ASN A 489 1.04 3.93 31.89
N LEU A 490 -0.11 3.29 32.12
CA LEU A 490 -0.17 1.83 32.23
C LEU A 490 0.23 1.18 30.91
N LEU A 491 -0.32 1.67 29.79
CA LEU A 491 0.03 1.20 28.45
C LEU A 491 1.55 1.30 28.20
N GLU A 492 2.15 2.45 28.49
CA GLU A 492 3.59 2.67 28.35
C GLU A 492 4.40 1.71 29.23
N THR A 493 4.01 1.55 30.49
CA THR A 493 4.68 0.64 31.43
C THR A 493 4.65 -0.81 30.96
N VAL A 494 3.52 -1.28 30.45
CA VAL A 494 3.37 -2.65 29.92
C VAL A 494 4.20 -2.84 28.65
N LYS A 495 4.22 -1.84 27.75
CA LYS A 495 4.94 -1.92 26.47
C LYS A 495 6.45 -1.73 26.59
N GLU A 496 6.95 -1.10 27.64
CA GLU A 496 8.38 -0.99 27.94
C GLU A 496 8.96 -2.22 28.66
N ASN A 497 8.10 -3.10 29.19
CA ASN A 497 8.53 -4.29 29.94
C ASN A 497 8.90 -5.46 29.01
N GLU A 498 10.05 -6.10 29.21
CA GLU A 498 10.51 -7.20 28.36
C GLU A 498 9.59 -8.43 28.35
N VAL A 499 8.83 -8.66 29.42
CA VAL A 499 7.95 -9.82 29.58
C VAL A 499 6.58 -9.59 28.95
N TRP A 500 6.01 -8.39 29.11
CA TRP A 500 4.64 -8.08 28.69
C TRP A 500 4.55 -7.19 27.45
N ARG A 501 5.69 -6.79 26.87
CA ARG A 501 5.69 -5.93 25.67
C ARG A 501 4.86 -6.48 24.51
N ASP A 502 4.77 -7.80 24.40
CA ASP A 502 4.06 -8.52 23.35
C ASP A 502 2.58 -8.81 23.71
N LEU A 503 2.12 -8.45 24.91
CA LEU A 503 0.74 -8.65 25.35
C LEU A 503 -0.22 -7.80 24.47
N PRO A 504 -1.21 -8.40 23.79
CA PRO A 504 -2.23 -7.65 23.07
C PRO A 504 -3.07 -6.77 24.00
N ILE A 505 -3.25 -5.50 23.62
CA ILE A 505 -4.00 -4.53 24.43
C ILE A 505 -5.13 -3.91 23.60
N ILE A 506 -6.37 -4.12 24.03
CA ILE A 506 -7.57 -3.52 23.45
C ILE A 506 -7.94 -2.32 24.30
N VAL A 507 -7.76 -1.13 23.75
CA VAL A 507 -8.21 0.12 24.37
C VAL A 507 -9.70 0.29 24.09
N TYR A 508 -10.51 0.20 25.14
CA TYR A 508 -11.95 0.37 25.08
C TYR A 508 -12.32 1.62 25.87
N THR A 509 -12.49 2.74 25.16
CA THR A 509 -12.74 4.06 25.76
C THR A 509 -13.92 4.74 25.08
N GLY A 510 -14.80 5.35 25.88
CA GLY A 510 -15.87 6.23 25.39
C GLY A 510 -15.42 7.69 25.20
N LYS A 511 -14.15 8.01 25.45
CA LYS A 511 -13.61 9.38 25.34
C LYS A 511 -13.14 9.68 23.92
N ASP A 512 -13.52 10.85 23.41
CA ASP A 512 -12.95 11.41 22.19
C ASP A 512 -11.44 11.60 22.35
N LEU A 513 -10.66 10.87 21.56
CA LEU A 513 -9.20 10.97 21.55
C LEU A 513 -8.76 12.15 20.69
N SER A 514 -7.84 12.96 21.22
CA SER A 514 -7.21 14.01 20.41
C SER A 514 -6.33 13.40 19.31
N PRO A 515 -6.08 14.08 18.18
CA PRO A 515 -5.16 13.59 17.15
C PRO A 515 -3.75 13.30 17.68
N ALA A 516 -3.32 14.05 18.72
CA ALA A 516 -2.05 13.82 19.39
C ALA A 516 -2.05 12.52 20.20
N ASP A 517 -3.17 12.19 20.84
CA ASP A 517 -3.31 10.95 21.63
C ASP A 517 -3.49 9.73 20.72
N ASP A 518 -4.20 9.85 19.61
CA ASP A 518 -4.28 8.82 18.56
C ASP A 518 -2.87 8.50 18.02
N THR A 519 -2.06 9.54 17.77
CA THR A 519 -0.66 9.37 17.33
C THR A 519 0.21 8.70 18.41
N LYS A 520 -0.01 8.99 19.70
CA LYS A 520 0.72 8.31 20.80
C LYS A 520 0.34 6.84 20.91
N LEU A 521 -0.95 6.52 20.83
CA LEU A 521 -1.41 5.13 20.88
C LEU A 521 -0.90 4.32 19.69
N ARG A 522 -0.87 4.92 18.49
CA ARG A 522 -0.28 4.30 17.28
C ARG A 522 1.23 4.01 17.39
N ARG A 523 1.97 4.67 18.30
CA ARG A 523 3.39 4.33 18.55
C ARG A 523 3.54 2.97 19.22
N TYR A 524 2.54 2.58 20.03
CA TYR A 524 2.47 1.27 20.65
C TYR A 524 1.71 0.33 19.72
N ALA A 525 2.42 -0.12 18.68
CA ALA A 525 1.92 -0.76 17.46
C ALA A 525 1.03 -2.01 17.62
N GLU A 526 0.77 -2.45 18.85
CA GLU A 526 -0.01 -3.62 19.23
C GLU A 526 -1.28 -3.23 20.02
N THR A 527 -1.67 -1.96 19.95
CA THR A 527 -2.82 -1.42 20.68
C THR A 527 -3.98 -1.17 19.72
N ILE A 528 -5.10 -1.86 19.95
CA ILE A 528 -6.33 -1.67 19.17
C ILE A 528 -7.21 -0.66 19.87
N ILE A 529 -7.66 0.35 19.13
CA ILE A 529 -8.42 1.45 19.70
C ILE A 529 -9.89 1.30 19.28
N ILE A 530 -10.72 0.88 20.23
CA ILE A 530 -12.17 0.90 20.11
C ILE A 530 -12.65 2.23 20.69
N LYS A 531 -12.97 3.18 19.79
CA LYS A 531 -13.32 4.57 20.12
C LYS A 531 -14.78 4.76 20.53
N ASP A 532 -15.61 3.75 20.33
CA ASP A 532 -17.05 3.84 20.58
C ASP A 532 -17.48 2.76 21.58
N ALA A 533 -17.53 3.15 22.86
CA ALA A 533 -18.02 2.29 23.94
C ALA A 533 -19.52 1.95 23.83
N SER A 534 -20.23 2.43 22.79
CA SER A 534 -21.61 2.05 22.47
C SER A 534 -21.71 0.85 21.52
N SER A 535 -20.59 0.31 21.02
CA SER A 535 -20.54 -0.88 20.17
C SER A 535 -19.91 -2.09 20.90
N PRO A 536 -20.60 -2.71 21.88
CA PRO A 536 -20.09 -3.88 22.61
C PRO A 536 -19.74 -5.04 21.67
N GLU A 537 -20.46 -5.22 20.57
CA GLU A 537 -20.16 -6.21 19.53
C GLU A 537 -18.73 -6.08 18.97
N ARG A 538 -18.15 -4.88 18.86
CA ARG A 538 -16.75 -4.70 18.43
C ARG A 538 -15.76 -5.21 19.47
N LEU A 539 -16.02 -4.97 20.75
CA LEU A 539 -15.16 -5.50 21.81
C LEU A 539 -15.22 -7.03 21.83
N LEU A 540 -16.40 -7.61 21.64
CA LEU A 540 -16.57 -9.06 21.51
C LEU A 540 -15.80 -9.60 20.30
N ASP A 541 -15.82 -8.89 19.17
CA ASP A 541 -15.13 -9.27 17.93
C ASP A 541 -13.61 -9.26 18.07
N GLU A 542 -13.06 -8.19 18.62
CA GLU A 542 -11.62 -8.05 18.86
C GLU A 542 -11.15 -9.08 19.90
N THR A 543 -11.87 -9.23 21.03
CA THR A 543 -11.50 -10.24 22.02
C THR A 543 -11.62 -11.66 21.47
N ALA A 544 -12.58 -11.95 20.59
CA ALA A 544 -12.65 -13.24 19.90
C ALA A 544 -11.46 -13.48 18.97
N LEU A 545 -10.99 -12.44 18.27
CA LEU A 545 -9.81 -12.51 17.41
C LEU A 545 -8.53 -12.77 18.21
N PHE A 546 -8.23 -11.97 19.24
CA PHE A 546 -6.98 -12.08 20.01
C PHE A 546 -6.92 -13.26 20.95
N LEU A 547 -8.08 -13.73 21.43
CA LEU A 547 -8.16 -14.97 22.20
C LEU A 547 -8.30 -16.20 21.27
N HIS A 548 -8.39 -16.00 19.94
CA HIS A 548 -8.55 -17.03 18.92
C HIS A 548 -9.72 -17.99 19.19
N ARG A 549 -10.87 -17.41 19.51
CA ARG A 549 -12.08 -18.15 19.88
C ARG A 549 -12.79 -18.65 18.63
N VAL A 550 -13.22 -19.90 18.65
CA VAL A 550 -14.03 -20.48 17.56
C VAL A 550 -15.46 -19.95 17.69
N GLU A 551 -15.91 -19.13 16.73
CA GLU A 551 -17.24 -18.50 16.79
C GLU A 551 -18.40 -19.52 16.82
N ALA A 552 -18.19 -20.69 16.21
CA ALA A 552 -19.15 -21.79 16.23
C ALA A 552 -19.37 -22.40 17.63
N GLU A 553 -18.43 -22.21 18.56
CA GLU A 553 -18.51 -22.68 19.95
C GLU A 553 -19.10 -21.62 20.89
N LEU A 554 -19.21 -20.36 20.44
CA LEU A 554 -19.83 -19.30 21.22
C LEU A 554 -21.35 -19.52 21.38
N PRO A 555 -21.95 -19.04 22.50
CA PRO A 555 -23.40 -19.03 22.67
C PRO A 555 -24.12 -18.34 21.52
N GLU A 556 -25.32 -18.84 21.17
CA GLU A 556 -26.11 -18.36 20.03
C GLU A 556 -26.32 -16.83 20.03
N GLN A 557 -26.55 -16.23 21.20
CA GLN A 557 -26.69 -14.78 21.32
C GLN A 557 -25.41 -14.02 20.93
N LYS A 558 -24.24 -14.50 21.37
CA LYS A 558 -22.93 -13.89 21.06
C LYS A 558 -22.58 -14.09 19.59
N ARG A 559 -22.88 -15.27 19.03
CA ARG A 559 -22.70 -15.55 17.60
C ARG A 559 -23.55 -14.62 16.73
N ARG A 560 -24.83 -14.42 17.07
CA ARG A 560 -25.70 -13.48 16.35
C ARG A 560 -25.20 -12.04 16.40
N MET A 561 -24.59 -11.60 17.52
CA MET A 561 -23.98 -10.27 17.62
C MET A 561 -22.78 -10.13 16.66
N LEU A 562 -21.93 -11.15 16.60
CA LEU A 562 -20.78 -11.19 15.67
C LEU A 562 -21.25 -11.29 14.21
N GLU A 563 -22.21 -12.16 13.92
CA GLU A 563 -22.84 -12.26 12.59
C GLU A 563 -23.42 -10.91 12.16
N GLN A 564 -24.09 -10.16 13.04
CA GLN A 564 -24.61 -8.82 12.71
C GLN A 564 -23.50 -7.80 12.43
N LEU A 565 -22.38 -7.88 13.15
CA LEU A 565 -21.23 -7.01 12.94
C LEU A 565 -20.52 -7.34 11.61
N HIS A 566 -20.34 -8.62 11.28
CA HIS A 566 -19.71 -9.05 10.02
C HIS A 566 -20.65 -8.94 8.82
N ASN A 567 -21.97 -9.01 9.04
CA ASN A 567 -23.01 -8.73 8.03
C ASN A 567 -23.25 -7.21 7.85
N SER A 568 -22.44 -6.32 8.43
CA SER A 568 -22.62 -4.87 8.32
C SER A 568 -22.40 -4.29 6.90
N ASP A 569 -21.94 -5.13 5.96
CA ASP A 569 -21.92 -4.85 4.51
C ASP A 569 -23.23 -5.20 3.77
N ASP A 570 -24.14 -6.01 4.36
CA ASP A 570 -25.41 -6.37 3.71
C ASP A 570 -26.43 -5.22 3.68
N VAL A 571 -26.31 -4.21 4.56
CA VAL A 571 -27.21 -3.03 4.59
C VAL A 571 -27.15 -2.22 3.28
N PHE A 572 -25.99 -2.25 2.63
CA PHE A 572 -25.75 -1.54 1.37
C PHE A 572 -26.20 -2.38 0.16
N ARG A 573 -26.25 -3.71 0.30
CA ARG A 573 -26.45 -4.62 -0.81
C ARG A 573 -27.81 -4.42 -1.49
N GLY A 574 -27.79 -4.15 -2.80
CA GLY A 574 -28.99 -3.95 -3.61
C GLY A 574 -29.66 -2.58 -3.48
N LYS A 575 -29.13 -1.68 -2.63
CA LYS A 575 -29.61 -0.30 -2.50
C LYS A 575 -29.23 0.56 -3.70
N GLN A 576 -30.13 1.43 -4.12
CA GLN A 576 -29.96 2.35 -5.26
C GLN A 576 -29.53 3.73 -4.76
N VAL A 577 -28.35 4.20 -5.17
CA VAL A 577 -27.84 5.53 -4.79
C VAL A 577 -27.64 6.39 -6.03
N LEU A 578 -28.09 7.64 -5.97
CA LEU A 578 -27.82 8.64 -6.99
C LEU A 578 -26.73 9.61 -6.50
N ILE A 579 -25.67 9.78 -7.28
CA ILE A 579 -24.61 10.76 -7.04
C ILE A 579 -24.79 11.94 -8.01
N VAL A 580 -24.83 13.16 -7.49
CA VAL A 580 -24.93 14.38 -8.30
C VAL A 580 -23.73 15.27 -8.00
N ASP A 581 -22.79 15.36 -8.93
CA ASP A 581 -21.52 16.08 -8.78
C ASP A 581 -20.99 16.47 -10.17
N ASP A 582 -20.49 17.68 -10.37
CA ASP A 582 -19.97 18.13 -11.68
C ASP A 582 -18.54 17.63 -11.95
N ASP A 583 -17.84 17.15 -10.93
CA ASP A 583 -16.52 16.55 -11.08
C ASP A 583 -16.64 15.04 -11.27
N VAL A 584 -16.43 14.61 -12.52
CA VAL A 584 -16.40 13.20 -12.94
C VAL A 584 -15.45 12.32 -12.11
N ARG A 585 -14.42 12.89 -11.46
CA ARG A 585 -13.51 12.15 -10.58
C ARG A 585 -14.15 11.82 -9.23
N ASN A 586 -14.95 12.72 -8.68
CA ASN A 586 -15.68 12.49 -7.43
C ASN A 586 -16.76 11.42 -7.65
N ILE A 587 -17.50 11.53 -8.77
CA ILE A 587 -18.45 10.50 -9.19
C ILE A 587 -17.76 9.14 -9.23
N PHE A 588 -16.62 9.04 -9.92
CA PHE A 588 -15.90 7.77 -10.06
C PHE A 588 -15.39 7.22 -8.73
N SER A 589 -14.81 8.08 -7.89
CA SER A 589 -14.28 7.68 -6.56
C SER A 589 -15.40 7.15 -5.66
N LEU A 590 -16.54 7.83 -5.61
CA LEU A 590 -17.67 7.43 -4.79
C LEU A 590 -18.38 6.20 -5.36
N THR A 591 -18.55 6.13 -6.69
CA THR A 591 -19.14 4.97 -7.36
C THR A 591 -18.36 3.70 -7.04
N SER A 592 -17.02 3.75 -7.15
CA SER A 592 -16.16 2.59 -6.88
C SER A 592 -16.33 2.07 -5.44
N VAL A 593 -16.32 2.99 -4.47
CA VAL A 593 -16.49 2.67 -3.04
C VAL A 593 -17.86 2.07 -2.74
N LEU A 594 -18.93 2.58 -3.35
CA LEU A 594 -20.30 2.12 -3.07
C LEU A 594 -20.65 0.82 -3.80
N GLU A 595 -20.17 0.64 -5.03
CA GLU A 595 -20.36 -0.61 -5.79
C GLU A 595 -19.58 -1.78 -5.18
N GLU A 596 -18.38 -1.54 -4.61
CA GLU A 596 -17.61 -2.53 -3.85
C GLU A 596 -18.41 -3.09 -2.66
N ARG A 597 -19.31 -2.27 -2.08
CA ARG A 597 -20.22 -2.65 -1.00
C ARG A 597 -21.57 -3.20 -1.52
N GLY A 598 -21.68 -3.50 -2.81
CA GLY A 598 -22.86 -4.12 -3.41
C GLY A 598 -24.05 -3.20 -3.67
N MET A 599 -23.86 -1.88 -3.63
CA MET A 599 -24.88 -0.89 -4.03
C MET A 599 -24.98 -0.80 -5.55
N THR A 600 -26.13 -0.38 -6.07
CA THR A 600 -26.24 0.07 -7.46
C THR A 600 -26.16 1.58 -7.49
N VAL A 601 -25.22 2.12 -8.25
CA VAL A 601 -24.97 3.56 -8.29
C VAL A 601 -25.40 4.14 -9.62
N ARG A 602 -26.11 5.25 -9.58
CA ARG A 602 -26.40 6.13 -10.72
C ARG A 602 -25.73 7.46 -10.49
N PHE A 603 -25.44 8.19 -11.56
CA PHE A 603 -24.82 9.50 -11.45
C PHE A 603 -25.44 10.52 -12.39
N ALA A 604 -25.28 11.80 -12.03
CA ALA A 604 -25.62 12.95 -12.85
C ALA A 604 -24.56 14.05 -12.67
N GLU A 605 -24.24 14.76 -13.75
CA GLU A 605 -23.16 15.77 -13.77
C GLU A 605 -23.62 17.19 -13.37
N ASN A 606 -24.92 17.37 -13.14
CA ASN A 606 -25.49 18.65 -12.69
C ASN A 606 -26.85 18.42 -12.01
N GLY A 607 -27.33 19.46 -11.32
CA GLY A 607 -28.59 19.40 -10.56
C GLY A 607 -29.83 19.05 -11.38
N ARG A 608 -29.90 19.52 -12.64
CA ARG A 608 -31.05 19.26 -13.51
C ARG A 608 -31.11 17.80 -13.96
N ASP A 609 -29.98 17.27 -14.41
CA ASP A 609 -29.84 15.87 -14.80
C ASP A 609 -30.09 14.96 -13.58
N GLY A 610 -29.70 15.40 -12.37
CA GLY A 610 -29.99 14.69 -11.13
C GLY A 610 -31.50 14.58 -10.83
N ILE A 611 -32.26 15.66 -11.03
CA ILE A 611 -33.72 15.64 -10.87
C ILE A 611 -34.37 14.76 -11.93
N GLU A 612 -33.92 14.82 -13.18
CA GLU A 612 -34.42 13.98 -14.26
C GLU A 612 -34.14 12.49 -13.97
N ALA A 613 -32.93 12.16 -13.49
CA ALA A 613 -32.55 10.81 -13.09
C ALA A 613 -33.45 10.27 -11.96
N LEU A 614 -33.78 11.10 -10.95
CA LEU A 614 -34.71 10.70 -9.89
C LEU A 614 -36.11 10.40 -10.44
N GLN A 615 -36.61 11.20 -11.38
CA GLN A 615 -37.93 10.97 -11.99
C GLN A 615 -37.96 9.69 -12.84
N GLN A 616 -36.85 9.33 -13.49
CA GLN A 616 -36.72 8.08 -14.23
C GLN A 616 -36.52 6.85 -13.32
N HIS A 617 -35.97 7.06 -12.12
CA HIS A 617 -35.63 6.02 -11.16
C HIS A 617 -36.19 6.33 -9.76
N PRO A 618 -37.53 6.23 -9.58
CA PRO A 618 -38.18 6.49 -8.31
C PRO A 618 -37.80 5.48 -7.21
N ASP A 619 -37.16 4.38 -7.57
CA ASP A 619 -36.59 3.34 -6.70
C ASP A 619 -35.27 3.76 -6.02
N THR A 620 -34.82 5.00 -6.22
CA THR A 620 -33.62 5.53 -5.55
C THR A 620 -33.81 5.56 -4.03
N ASP A 621 -32.91 4.93 -3.27
CA ASP A 621 -32.92 4.89 -1.81
C ASP A 621 -32.23 6.11 -1.17
N MET A 622 -31.27 6.73 -1.85
CA MET A 622 -30.50 7.86 -1.32
C MET A 622 -29.85 8.72 -2.41
N VAL A 623 -29.62 10.01 -2.12
CA VAL A 623 -28.85 10.93 -2.97
C VAL A 623 -27.61 11.45 -2.25
N LEU A 624 -26.46 11.42 -2.92
CA LEU A 624 -25.26 12.19 -2.57
C LEU A 624 -25.20 13.43 -3.47
N MET A 625 -25.21 14.62 -2.89
CA MET A 625 -25.40 15.88 -3.61
C MET A 625 -24.24 16.83 -3.40
N ASP A 626 -23.47 17.14 -4.45
CA ASP A 626 -22.52 18.25 -4.38
C ASP A 626 -23.25 19.58 -4.25
N VAL A 627 -22.75 20.43 -3.35
CA VAL A 627 -23.27 21.77 -3.14
C VAL A 627 -22.80 22.72 -4.24
N MET A 628 -21.57 22.57 -4.73
CA MET A 628 -20.90 23.56 -5.58
C MET A 628 -20.87 23.13 -7.05
N MET A 629 -22.03 23.15 -7.72
CA MET A 629 -22.15 22.79 -9.14
C MET A 629 -22.48 24.02 -10.02
N PRO A 630 -22.08 24.03 -11.31
CA PRO A 630 -22.43 25.09 -12.26
C PRO A 630 -23.93 25.04 -12.64
N GLU A 631 -24.44 26.19 -13.10
CA GLU A 631 -25.84 26.42 -13.49
C GLU A 631 -26.84 26.31 -12.33
N MET A 632 -27.14 25.10 -11.87
CA MET A 632 -28.05 24.82 -10.77
C MET A 632 -27.26 24.25 -9.59
N ASP A 633 -27.16 25.03 -8.51
CA ASP A 633 -26.37 24.62 -7.36
C ASP A 633 -27.06 23.51 -6.55
N GLY A 634 -26.31 22.84 -5.66
CA GLY A 634 -26.86 21.75 -4.87
C GLY A 634 -27.98 22.18 -3.91
N TYR A 635 -27.97 23.43 -3.44
CA TYR A 635 -29.03 23.93 -2.56
C TYR A 635 -30.35 24.13 -3.32
N GLU A 636 -30.29 24.70 -4.53
CA GLU A 636 -31.43 24.83 -5.43
C GLU A 636 -31.96 23.46 -5.83
N THR A 637 -31.06 22.52 -6.12
CA THR A 637 -31.40 21.14 -6.48
C THR A 637 -32.15 20.44 -5.36
N MET A 638 -31.65 20.51 -4.13
CA MET A 638 -32.32 19.90 -2.97
C MET A 638 -33.73 20.48 -2.74
N ARG A 639 -33.89 21.80 -2.86
CA ARG A 639 -35.22 22.43 -2.72
C ARG A 639 -36.19 21.94 -3.78
N ALA A 640 -35.75 21.87 -5.03
CA ALA A 640 -36.55 21.36 -6.13
C ALA A 640 -36.94 19.89 -5.92
N ILE A 641 -36.02 19.03 -5.44
CA ILE A 641 -36.34 17.63 -5.09
C ILE A 641 -37.42 17.57 -4.01
N ARG A 642 -37.38 18.45 -2.99
CA ARG A 642 -38.36 18.47 -1.90
C ARG A 642 -39.75 18.98 -2.31
N GLU A 643 -39.87 19.69 -3.43
CA GLU A 643 -41.15 20.09 -4.00
C GLU A 643 -41.86 18.92 -4.72
N ILE A 644 -41.12 17.87 -5.10
CA ILE A 644 -41.67 16.66 -5.71
C ILE A 644 -42.26 15.77 -4.60
N PRO A 645 -43.59 15.47 -4.59
CA PRO A 645 -44.23 14.74 -3.50
C PRO A 645 -43.62 13.37 -3.19
N GLU A 646 -43.14 12.68 -4.23
CA GLU A 646 -42.53 11.34 -4.16
C GLU A 646 -41.17 11.33 -3.44
N PHE A 647 -40.39 12.42 -3.55
CA PHE A 647 -39.03 12.51 -2.99
C PHE A 647 -38.94 13.36 -1.73
N LYS A 648 -40.07 13.71 -1.13
CA LYS A 648 -40.10 14.58 0.06
C LYS A 648 -39.36 13.98 1.25
N SER A 649 -39.37 12.65 1.39
CA SER A 649 -38.68 11.91 2.45
C SER A 649 -37.39 11.22 2.02
N LEU A 650 -36.99 11.32 0.74
CA LEU A 650 -35.79 10.68 0.20
C LEU A 650 -34.54 11.19 0.95
N PRO A 651 -33.72 10.33 1.57
CA PRO A 651 -32.49 10.78 2.20
C PRO A 651 -31.54 11.48 1.22
N ILE A 652 -31.06 12.67 1.58
CA ILE A 652 -30.06 13.43 0.79
C ILE A 652 -28.88 13.79 1.70
N ILE A 653 -27.68 13.33 1.37
CA ILE A 653 -26.44 13.74 2.04
C ILE A 653 -25.74 14.76 1.15
N SER A 654 -25.50 15.95 1.68
CA SER A 654 -24.82 17.03 0.97
C SER A 654 -23.30 16.93 1.10
N LEU A 655 -22.57 17.11 0.00
CA LEU A 655 -21.11 17.14 -0.07
C LEU A 655 -20.66 18.61 -0.18
N THR A 656 -19.90 19.13 0.79
CA THR A 656 -19.50 20.55 0.82
C THR A 656 -17.99 20.74 0.93
N ALA A 657 -17.43 21.72 0.23
CA ALA A 657 -16.00 22.04 0.27
C ALA A 657 -15.53 22.75 1.56
N LYS A 658 -16.43 23.11 2.50
CA LYS A 658 -16.09 23.92 3.69
C LYS A 658 -16.78 23.45 4.98
N ALA A 659 -15.99 23.32 6.04
CA ALA A 659 -16.44 23.12 7.43
C ALA A 659 -16.67 24.45 8.18
N MET A 660 -17.28 25.46 7.54
CA MET A 660 -17.49 26.77 8.17
C MET A 660 -18.80 26.83 8.97
N LYS A 661 -18.85 27.68 10.01
CA LYS A 661 -20.08 27.95 10.79
C LYS A 661 -21.20 28.43 9.84
N GLY A 662 -22.25 27.63 9.71
CA GLY A 662 -23.47 27.96 8.97
C GLY A 662 -23.72 27.15 7.68
N ASP A 663 -22.73 26.46 7.12
CA ASP A 663 -22.93 25.66 5.89
C ASP A 663 -23.78 24.40 6.14
N ARG A 664 -23.64 23.81 7.35
CA ARG A 664 -24.55 22.76 7.84
C ARG A 664 -26.00 23.26 7.88
N GLU A 665 -26.24 24.39 8.54
CA GLU A 665 -27.59 24.96 8.71
C GLU A 665 -28.23 25.27 7.35
N LYS A 666 -27.46 25.80 6.40
CA LYS A 666 -27.91 26.05 5.02
C LYS A 666 -28.28 24.76 4.28
N SER A 667 -27.46 23.71 4.42
CA SER A 667 -27.70 22.43 3.75
C SER A 667 -28.97 21.77 4.27
N ILE A 668 -29.14 21.71 5.59
CA ILE A 668 -30.35 21.19 6.23
C ILE A 668 -31.58 22.04 5.87
N ALA A 669 -31.45 23.37 5.88
CA ALA A 669 -32.54 24.28 5.48
C ALA A 669 -32.93 24.17 4.00
N ALA A 670 -31.99 23.79 3.13
CA ALA A 670 -32.24 23.52 1.72
C ALA A 670 -32.89 22.15 1.48
N GLY A 671 -32.95 21.28 2.49
CA GLY A 671 -33.61 19.98 2.43
C GLY A 671 -32.69 18.77 2.56
N ALA A 672 -31.39 18.96 2.85
CA ALA A 672 -30.49 17.84 3.15
C ALA A 672 -30.92 17.11 4.43
N SER A 673 -30.76 15.79 4.44
CA SER A 673 -30.86 14.94 5.62
C SER A 673 -29.60 15.05 6.48
N ASP A 674 -28.44 15.09 5.84
CA ASP A 674 -27.15 15.29 6.50
C ASP A 674 -26.11 15.93 5.56
N TYR A 675 -24.89 16.09 6.05
CA TYR A 675 -23.79 16.69 5.30
C TYR A 675 -22.44 16.03 5.61
N ILE A 676 -21.52 16.09 4.64
CA ILE A 676 -20.13 15.67 4.78
C ILE A 676 -19.21 16.66 4.04
N THR A 677 -18.02 16.86 4.56
CA THR A 677 -17.04 17.78 3.97
C THR A 677 -16.17 17.08 2.93
N LYS A 678 -15.81 17.77 1.85
CA LYS A 678 -14.82 17.34 0.86
C LYS A 678 -13.41 17.74 1.34
N PRO A 679 -12.36 16.91 1.13
CA PRO A 679 -12.40 15.58 0.50
C PRO A 679 -13.20 14.58 1.34
N VAL A 680 -14.00 13.75 0.67
CA VAL A 680 -14.93 12.83 1.34
C VAL A 680 -14.14 11.73 2.03
N ASP A 681 -14.32 11.60 3.34
CA ASP A 681 -13.86 10.46 4.12
C ASP A 681 -14.86 9.30 3.93
N THR A 682 -14.39 8.21 3.33
CA THR A 682 -15.19 7.04 2.99
C THR A 682 -15.83 6.39 4.20
N ASP A 683 -15.10 6.25 5.31
CA ASP A 683 -15.61 5.58 6.51
C ASP A 683 -16.68 6.44 7.19
N GLN A 684 -16.48 7.76 7.17
CA GLN A 684 -17.48 8.71 7.66
C GLN A 684 -18.74 8.73 6.77
N LEU A 685 -18.58 8.72 5.45
CA LEU A 685 -19.69 8.67 4.50
C LEU A 685 -20.52 7.40 4.71
N LEU A 686 -19.88 6.22 4.73
CA LEU A 686 -20.57 4.94 4.91
C LEU A 686 -21.29 4.88 6.25
N SER A 687 -20.71 5.45 7.31
CA SER A 687 -21.33 5.55 8.63
C SER A 687 -22.60 6.41 8.59
N LEU A 688 -22.59 7.55 7.89
CA LEU A 688 -23.77 8.39 7.70
C LEU A 688 -24.83 7.69 6.85
N MET A 689 -24.43 7.06 5.75
CA MET A 689 -25.34 6.33 4.87
C MET A 689 -26.06 5.22 5.61
N ARG A 690 -25.36 4.50 6.50
CA ARG A 690 -25.95 3.44 7.34
C ARG A 690 -27.13 3.94 8.19
N VAL A 691 -26.99 5.11 8.82
CA VAL A 691 -28.04 5.71 9.65
C VAL A 691 -29.31 6.01 8.85
N TRP A 692 -29.15 6.42 7.59
CA TRP A 692 -30.26 6.87 6.75
C TRP A 692 -30.86 5.76 5.87
N LEU A 693 -30.10 4.72 5.54
CA LEU A 693 -30.58 3.55 4.76
C LEU A 693 -31.25 2.47 5.62
N TYR A 694 -31.10 2.53 6.95
CA TYR A 694 -31.71 1.58 7.90
C TYR A 694 -33.18 1.89 8.24
N ARG A 695 -33.78 2.92 7.63
CA ARG A 695 -35.15 3.38 7.95
C ARG A 695 -36.26 2.61 7.26
#